data_AF-A0A9Q9UUP6-F1
#
_entry.id   AF-A0A9Q9UUP6-F1
#
_cell.length_a   1.000
_cell.length_b   1.000
_cell.length_c   1.000
_cell.angle_alpha   90.00
_cell.angle_beta   90.00
_cell.angle_gamma   90.00
#
_symmetry.space_group_name_H-M   'P 1'
#
loop_
_entity.id
_entity.type
_entity.pdbx_description
1 polymer ?
#
loop_
_entity_poly.entity_id
_entity_poly.type
_entity_poly.pdbx_seq_one_letter_code
_entity_poly.pdbx_strand_id
1 'polypeptide(L)'
;MPHNNDLIWLHISDIHFHPKTSWRDNATRRELLDFLRAEFDNGLPRPHLVFCTGDIAFGETSGAPLSEQYKDAAQFFDDLLACCQLPKDRLFIVPGNHDVNRREISGDQQARLFEMAQTNPLAHVDAINQRFADRTRDHRSAMERLKDYGAFVKEYRPELHREDLHLYAHTLEVNGYRVGIAGFNSAWSCAGDEDDRHIWLASKWQFNHMAEGLRDAGLKIGLIHHPFDWLNSAEQHDADANASTGLHFLLHGHTHTAWVRTSEACTQLAAGAVGADTPDQFGINLVHLDPRSGKGKVHLFGYNRGWMIQPVPKHAPTAQWPFQSSVRLTPDLVAAPPGTDRTGSQSPATPTQAAGPAGEALYGRDKLLGQLVARLKDKSGLVLHGLSGNGKTTLIKALHGHAPFQGMQFVDVHGSRQIVVGEFFRRFLGVLQNRREDPSPPSGKLEEQIAELRRQYPNAQPAFVWIDDAHLLMSGAQWCNPELRVLLRAMSAAFPNWKWVYEFNDKPADGSFGSESPAFEIPGLDKAGLAELLANSAPPDRKADWTYAGSDLKALFQWLGGGHGGAAHTLAAELLATVAREQGSTPMQVYRNLRKELIDRLDERLLGILHNEVLGTAERKLLKVIALYRRAIPQDHADGLEDGIGVQDAWQKLRGRGLLPLDNNRDHYLHGFIASWVRQTQMGLRDSGLAIDYADAIDPAVADMHVLIARCWQRQIGRQREEINFQRANEAFYHLLCANELGAMEEWIGHLTGKEIGWSNEALWAIYHRRRDGGESIARQQEVLQLLVNIHPREHKALRFLGECLRVTSGDACDEALQAFERALELHPGFPPYLANLGKALLSRGKPGAEAFLRRFDEHQKRHPQAVDGHVDHIRADCLSLVGNAHEASRQRQQAIASDTRDPVFYNDEAKYQLDHDNAPEALRLLDLAGDRQCADDYSDAMRIHTLERLGRGPEASVLRMAKIDAGSSNPVFYADEARHQMVQGNLSGALDLLNLAHDRQSWDNYCEVIRRQIQEKTRQGS
;
A
#
# COMPACT_ATOMS: atom_id res chain seq x y z
N MET A 1 -20.14 35.51 16.56
CA MET A 1 -18.89 34.86 16.10
C MET A 1 -19.03 33.38 16.38
N PRO A 2 -18.89 32.47 15.40
CA PRO A 2 -18.92 31.05 15.71
C PRO A 2 -17.67 30.74 16.53
N HIS A 3 -17.83 30.32 17.79
CA HIS A 3 -16.72 29.86 18.61
C HIS A 3 -16.15 28.61 17.96
N ASN A 4 -14.96 28.72 17.36
CA ASN A 4 -14.27 27.58 16.78
C ASN A 4 -13.86 26.65 17.93
N ASN A 5 -14.46 25.47 18.00
CA ASN A 5 -14.32 24.52 19.12
C ASN A 5 -13.14 23.57 18.92
N ASP A 6 -12.16 23.97 18.12
CA ASP A 6 -11.04 23.14 17.70
C ASP A 6 -9.84 23.32 18.63
N LEU A 7 -9.05 22.26 18.77
CA LEU A 7 -7.74 22.28 19.41
C LEU A 7 -6.66 22.13 18.34
N ILE A 8 -5.62 22.95 18.45
CA ILE A 8 -4.56 23.03 17.45
C ILE A 8 -3.23 23.13 18.18
N TRP A 9 -2.24 22.34 17.79
CA TRP A 9 -0.91 22.41 18.37
C TRP A 9 0.18 22.22 17.34
N LEU A 10 1.32 22.88 17.58
CA LEU A 10 2.53 22.74 16.82
C LEU A 10 3.43 21.73 17.53
N HIS A 11 3.95 20.74 16.80
CA HIS A 11 4.88 19.74 17.33
C HIS A 11 6.20 19.81 16.57
N ILE A 12 7.26 20.08 17.31
CA ILE A 12 8.65 20.17 16.86
C ILE A 12 9.54 19.26 17.72
N SER A 13 10.72 18.91 17.21
CA SER A 13 11.71 18.10 17.93
C SER A 13 13.10 18.30 17.32
N ASP A 14 14.13 17.83 18.01
CA ASP A 14 15.49 17.66 17.45
C ASP A 14 15.99 18.97 16.83
N ILE A 15 16.15 20.00 17.68
CA ILE A 15 16.51 21.36 17.27
C ILE A 15 18.02 21.52 17.18
N HIS A 16 18.78 20.82 18.02
CA HIS A 16 20.23 20.69 17.97
C HIS A 16 20.99 22.03 17.95
N PHE A 17 20.83 22.85 19.00
CA PHE A 17 21.62 24.09 19.11
C PHE A 17 23.11 23.77 19.27
N HIS A 18 23.95 24.21 18.33
CA HIS A 18 25.40 24.11 18.46
C HIS A 18 26.13 25.28 17.77
N PRO A 19 27.11 25.94 18.43
CA PRO A 19 27.81 27.08 17.87
C PRO A 19 28.51 26.80 16.53
N LYS A 20 29.05 25.59 16.32
CA LYS A 20 29.77 25.25 15.06
C LYS A 20 28.85 24.99 13.87
N THR A 21 27.59 24.64 14.10
CA THR A 21 26.60 24.42 13.03
C THR A 21 25.67 25.62 12.87
N SER A 22 25.77 26.62 13.74
CA SER A 22 24.96 27.85 13.73
C SER A 22 24.90 28.55 12.36
N TRP A 23 25.98 28.57 11.58
CA TRP A 23 26.02 29.18 10.25
C TRP A 23 25.06 28.51 9.25
N ARG A 24 24.79 27.20 9.42
CA ARG A 24 23.85 26.40 8.62
C ARG A 24 22.46 26.44 9.27
N ASP A 25 22.38 26.05 10.53
CA ASP A 25 21.10 25.74 11.18
C ASP A 25 20.31 27.00 11.58
N ASN A 26 20.98 28.14 11.85
CA ASN A 26 20.27 29.38 12.17
C ASN A 26 19.55 29.97 10.95
N ALA A 27 20.05 29.73 9.73
CA ALA A 27 19.33 30.11 8.52
C ALA A 27 18.02 29.31 8.44
N THR A 28 18.10 27.98 8.55
CA THR A 28 16.93 27.09 8.50
C THR A 28 15.92 27.37 9.61
N ARG A 29 16.36 27.65 10.84
CA ARG A 29 15.47 28.02 11.96
C ARG A 29 14.75 29.36 11.74
N ARG A 30 15.42 30.35 11.15
CA ARG A 30 14.77 31.63 10.79
C ARG A 30 13.80 31.46 9.64
N GLU A 31 14.19 30.72 8.61
CA GLU A 31 13.31 30.37 7.50
C GLU A 31 12.05 29.63 7.97
N LEU A 32 12.16 28.78 9.00
CA LEU A 32 11.00 28.13 9.60
C LEU A 32 10.02 29.15 10.19
N LEU A 33 10.54 30.12 10.95
CA LEU A 33 9.71 31.16 11.55
C LEU A 33 9.03 32.02 10.49
N ASP A 34 9.76 32.38 9.44
CA ASP A 34 9.21 33.18 8.33
C ASP A 34 8.18 32.39 7.52
N PHE A 35 8.43 31.10 7.27
CA PHE A 35 7.47 30.18 6.67
C PHE A 35 6.19 30.08 7.49
N LEU A 36 6.29 29.80 8.80
CA LEU A 36 5.13 29.70 9.68
C LEU A 36 4.34 31.01 9.73
N ARG A 37 5.01 32.17 9.80
CA ARG A 37 4.33 33.49 9.72
C ARG A 37 3.55 33.62 8.43
N ALA A 38 4.19 33.33 7.29
CA ALA A 38 3.56 33.42 5.98
C ALA A 38 2.36 32.47 5.87
N GLU A 39 2.48 31.22 6.31
CA GLU A 39 1.38 30.26 6.29
C GLU A 39 0.22 30.69 7.19
N PHE A 40 0.50 31.19 8.40
CA PHE A 40 -0.54 31.71 9.29
C PHE A 40 -1.25 32.93 8.71
N ASP A 41 -0.52 33.81 8.05
CA ASP A 41 -1.09 34.99 7.37
C ASP A 41 -1.88 34.59 6.11
N ASN A 42 -1.52 33.47 5.48
CA ASN A 42 -2.22 32.85 4.34
C ASN A 42 -3.39 31.93 4.75
N GLY A 43 -3.78 31.92 6.03
CA GLY A 43 -4.99 31.23 6.50
C GLY A 43 -4.76 29.86 7.15
N LEU A 44 -3.51 29.42 7.33
CA LEU A 44 -3.22 28.29 8.23
C LEU A 44 -3.59 28.70 9.66
N PRO A 45 -4.34 27.88 10.42
CA PRO A 45 -4.76 28.28 11.75
C PRO A 45 -3.58 28.30 12.73
N ARG A 46 -3.53 29.32 13.57
CA ARG A 46 -2.49 29.45 14.60
C ARG A 46 -2.68 28.38 15.68
N PRO A 47 -1.58 27.79 16.20
CA PRO A 47 -1.67 26.80 17.26
C PRO A 47 -2.11 27.45 18.58
N HIS A 48 -2.67 26.64 19.47
CA HIS A 48 -2.99 27.00 20.86
C HIS A 48 -1.91 26.50 21.84
N LEU A 49 -1.13 25.50 21.43
CA LEU A 49 -0.07 24.85 22.20
C LEU A 49 1.14 24.57 21.30
N VAL A 50 2.34 24.57 21.88
CA VAL A 50 3.57 24.17 21.21
C VAL A 50 4.23 23.05 22.01
N PHE A 51 4.62 21.97 21.35
CA PHE A 51 5.26 20.81 21.95
C PHE A 51 6.66 20.62 21.35
N CYS A 52 7.67 20.55 22.20
CA CYS A 52 9.04 20.18 21.83
C CYS A 52 9.41 18.84 22.48
N THR A 53 9.60 17.80 21.67
CA THR A 53 9.83 16.43 22.15
C THR A 53 11.31 16.09 22.34
N GLY A 54 12.15 17.05 22.73
CA GLY A 54 13.54 16.80 23.12
C GLY A 54 14.58 17.09 22.05
N ASP A 55 15.84 16.81 22.41
CA ASP A 55 17.03 17.15 21.64
C ASP A 55 17.09 18.63 21.27
N ILE A 56 16.86 19.46 22.28
CA ILE A 56 16.92 20.92 22.16
C ILE A 56 18.38 21.31 21.91
N ALA A 57 19.29 20.81 22.75
CA ALA A 57 20.72 20.98 22.60
C ALA A 57 21.31 19.94 21.63
N PHE A 58 22.56 20.13 21.23
CA PHE A 58 23.36 19.14 20.49
C PHE A 58 24.22 18.27 21.42
N GLY A 59 24.29 18.58 22.71
CA GLY A 59 25.08 17.85 23.71
C GLY A 59 26.27 18.66 24.25
N GLU A 60 26.73 18.27 25.44
CA GLU A 60 27.90 18.89 26.10
C GLU A 60 29.19 18.57 25.33
N THR A 61 29.85 19.58 24.75
CA THR A 61 31.14 19.41 24.07
C THR A 61 32.24 20.31 24.65
N SER A 62 33.52 20.04 24.31
CA SER A 62 34.68 20.79 24.83
C SER A 62 34.80 22.24 24.34
N GLY A 63 33.83 22.75 23.60
CA GLY A 63 33.76 24.16 23.16
C GLY A 63 32.35 24.69 22.98
N ALA A 64 31.34 23.99 23.50
CA ALA A 64 29.94 24.43 23.50
C ALA A 64 29.23 23.77 24.70
N PRO A 65 29.24 24.40 25.88
CA PRO A 65 28.53 23.87 27.04
C PRO A 65 27.01 23.94 26.83
N LEU A 66 26.27 23.01 27.42
CA LEU A 66 24.81 22.95 27.32
C LEU A 66 24.14 24.27 27.73
N SER A 67 24.64 24.92 28.79
CA SER A 67 24.13 26.21 29.27
C SER A 67 24.21 27.36 28.24
N GLU A 68 25.17 27.33 27.30
CA GLU A 68 25.21 28.31 26.21
C GLU A 68 24.21 27.95 25.11
N GLN A 69 24.11 26.66 24.76
CA GLN A 69 23.15 26.17 23.77
C GLN A 69 21.70 26.47 24.20
N TYR A 70 21.39 26.36 25.50
CA TYR A 70 20.07 26.67 26.04
C TYR A 70 19.72 28.18 26.00
N LYS A 71 20.70 29.09 25.95
CA LYS A 71 20.41 30.52 25.74
C LYS A 71 19.90 30.77 24.33
N ASP A 72 20.51 30.15 23.33
CA ASP A 72 20.04 30.20 21.94
C ASP A 72 18.67 29.55 21.81
N ALA A 73 18.44 28.43 22.52
CA ALA A 73 17.14 27.77 22.58
C ALA A 73 16.05 28.68 23.18
N ALA A 74 16.34 29.36 24.29
CA ALA A 74 15.42 30.30 24.92
C ALA A 74 14.99 31.41 23.95
N GLN A 75 15.95 31.98 23.21
CA GLN A 75 15.67 33.01 22.21
C GLN A 75 14.80 32.46 21.06
N PHE A 76 15.14 31.28 20.55
CA PHE A 76 14.34 30.65 19.49
C PHE A 76 12.90 30.35 19.95
N PHE A 77 12.71 29.84 21.17
CA PHE A 77 11.38 29.60 21.70
C PHE A 77 10.59 30.91 21.90
N ASP A 78 11.25 31.99 22.33
CA ASP A 78 10.61 33.32 22.42
C ASP A 78 10.16 33.80 21.03
N ASP A 79 10.99 33.64 20.00
CA ASP A 79 10.66 34.01 18.63
C ASP A 79 9.55 33.13 18.01
N LEU A 80 9.56 31.83 18.32
CA LEU A 80 8.54 30.87 17.90
C LEU A 80 7.18 31.15 18.55
N LEU A 81 7.17 31.42 19.85
CA LEU A 81 5.97 31.79 20.58
C LEU A 81 5.41 33.12 20.10
N ALA A 82 6.26 34.11 19.82
CA ALA A 82 5.86 35.36 19.20
C ALA A 82 5.28 35.14 17.80
N CYS A 83 5.88 34.27 16.98
CA CYS A 83 5.36 33.86 15.67
C CYS A 83 3.96 33.22 15.80
N CYS A 84 3.76 32.35 16.79
CA CYS A 84 2.47 31.70 17.06
C CYS A 84 1.46 32.60 17.79
N GLN A 85 1.87 33.77 18.30
CA GLN A 85 1.09 34.64 19.19
C GLN A 85 0.67 33.96 20.50
N LEU A 86 1.58 33.17 21.09
CA LEU A 86 1.33 32.42 22.31
C LEU A 86 2.18 32.92 23.49
N PRO A 87 1.64 32.92 24.72
CA PRO A 87 2.43 33.11 25.93
C PRO A 87 3.30 31.88 26.25
N LYS A 88 4.34 32.10 27.08
CA LYS A 88 5.32 31.05 27.44
C LYS A 88 4.70 29.81 28.08
N ASP A 89 3.60 29.96 28.82
CA ASP A 89 2.87 28.87 29.47
C ASP A 89 2.20 27.89 28.49
N ARG A 90 2.16 28.20 27.18
CA ARG A 90 1.63 27.33 26.11
C ARG A 90 2.68 26.44 25.42
N LEU A 91 3.96 26.61 25.75
CA LEU A 91 5.02 25.70 25.32
C LEU A 91 5.04 24.46 26.24
N PHE A 92 5.44 23.29 25.79
CA PHE A 92 5.75 22.16 26.68
C PHE A 92 6.93 21.41 26.10
N ILE A 93 7.91 21.13 26.93
CA ILE A 93 9.21 20.58 26.51
C ILE A 93 9.53 19.34 27.35
N VAL A 94 10.20 18.35 26.76
CA VAL A 94 10.77 17.18 27.44
C VAL A 94 12.24 17.02 27.04
N PRO A 95 13.09 16.34 27.83
CA PRO A 95 14.50 16.16 27.47
C PRO A 95 14.69 15.01 26.47
N GLY A 96 15.66 15.16 25.56
CA GLY A 96 16.22 14.09 24.73
C GLY A 96 17.62 13.65 25.17
N ASN A 97 18.22 12.69 24.45
CA ASN A 97 19.55 12.18 24.79
C ASN A 97 20.67 13.20 24.50
N HIS A 98 20.46 14.16 23.60
CA HIS A 98 21.39 15.28 23.40
C HIS A 98 21.28 16.37 24.49
N ASP A 99 20.23 16.35 25.31
CA ASP A 99 20.10 17.24 26.46
C ASP A 99 20.86 16.71 27.70
N VAL A 100 21.44 15.51 27.61
CA VAL A 100 22.24 14.86 28.67
C VAL A 100 23.67 15.39 28.69
N ASN A 101 24.10 15.85 29.86
CA ASN A 101 25.50 16.15 30.14
C ASN A 101 26.28 14.84 30.40
N ARG A 102 26.92 14.34 29.34
CA ARG A 102 27.67 13.07 29.40
C ARG A 102 28.85 13.09 30.38
N ARG A 103 29.35 14.26 30.79
CA ARG A 103 30.43 14.36 31.81
C ARG A 103 29.96 14.06 33.22
N GLU A 104 28.66 14.17 33.48
CA GLU A 104 28.05 13.95 34.79
C GLU A 104 27.55 12.52 34.96
N ILE A 105 27.75 11.66 33.96
CA ILE A 105 27.37 10.26 34.00
C ILE A 105 28.38 9.49 34.85
N SER A 106 27.89 8.87 35.93
CA SER A 106 28.67 7.91 36.70
C SER A 106 28.87 6.62 35.90
N GLY A 107 30.13 6.30 35.58
CA GLY A 107 30.48 5.08 34.84
C GLY A 107 29.98 3.80 35.51
N ASP A 108 30.16 3.66 36.83
CA ASP A 108 29.70 2.48 37.59
C ASP A 108 28.18 2.36 37.58
N GLN A 109 27.48 3.49 37.75
CA GLN A 109 26.02 3.51 37.71
C GLN A 109 25.49 3.15 36.32
N GLN A 110 26.07 3.71 35.27
CA GLN A 110 25.64 3.43 33.90
C GLN A 110 25.94 1.98 33.53
N ALA A 111 27.11 1.47 33.89
CA ALA A 111 27.47 0.06 33.70
C ALA A 111 26.45 -0.86 34.39
N ARG A 112 25.98 -0.50 35.59
CA ARG A 112 24.95 -1.26 36.31
C ARG A 112 23.57 -1.19 35.65
N LEU A 113 23.15 -0.01 35.16
CA LEU A 113 21.89 0.13 34.42
C LEU A 113 21.91 -0.67 33.11
N PHE A 114 23.04 -0.65 32.42
CA PHE A 114 23.27 -1.41 31.21
C PHE A 114 23.37 -2.92 31.49
N GLU A 115 24.04 -3.32 32.55
CA GLU A 115 24.07 -4.72 33.01
C GLU A 115 22.66 -5.21 33.33
N MET A 116 21.86 -4.42 34.05
CA MET A 116 20.45 -4.71 34.31
C MET A 116 19.64 -4.81 33.02
N ALA A 117 19.90 -3.93 32.05
CA ALA A 117 19.24 -3.94 30.74
C ALA A 117 19.53 -5.23 29.95
N GLN A 118 20.75 -5.77 30.08
CA GLN A 118 21.19 -6.96 29.36
C GLN A 118 20.93 -8.28 30.11
N THR A 119 20.90 -8.25 31.45
CA THR A 119 20.94 -9.45 32.28
C THR A 119 19.62 -9.60 33.02
N ASN A 120 18.72 -10.41 32.46
CA ASN A 120 17.38 -10.65 33.01
C ASN A 120 16.61 -9.34 33.33
N PRO A 121 16.42 -8.45 32.34
CA PRO A 121 15.87 -7.12 32.56
C PRO A 121 14.50 -7.15 33.25
N LEU A 122 13.66 -8.14 32.97
CA LEU A 122 12.36 -8.33 33.63
C LEU A 122 12.47 -8.41 35.17
N ALA A 123 13.53 -9.01 35.71
CA ALA A 123 13.74 -9.07 37.17
C ALA A 123 14.13 -7.73 37.79
N HIS A 124 14.51 -6.75 36.97
CA HIS A 124 14.95 -5.43 37.41
C HIS A 124 13.90 -4.33 37.19
N VAL A 125 12.83 -4.60 36.42
CA VAL A 125 11.73 -3.65 36.17
C VAL A 125 11.18 -3.10 37.49
N ASP A 126 10.78 -3.97 38.41
CA ASP A 126 10.17 -3.53 39.67
C ASP A 126 11.17 -2.77 40.54
N ALA A 127 12.45 -3.16 40.54
CA ALA A 127 13.50 -2.44 41.25
C ALA A 127 13.73 -1.03 40.68
N ILE A 128 13.69 -0.86 39.36
CA ILE A 128 13.84 0.42 38.68
C ILE A 128 12.65 1.33 38.97
N ASN A 129 11.44 0.79 38.86
CA ASN A 129 10.21 1.52 39.19
C ASN A 129 10.17 1.93 40.67
N GLN A 130 10.63 1.06 41.57
CA GLN A 130 10.75 1.37 43.00
C GLN A 130 11.81 2.44 43.27
N ARG A 131 12.93 2.49 42.50
CA ARG A 131 13.94 3.55 42.64
C ARG A 131 13.37 4.95 42.39
N PHE A 132 12.47 5.06 41.41
CA PHE A 132 11.73 6.29 41.11
C PHE A 132 10.75 6.63 42.23
N ALA A 133 9.99 5.65 42.71
CA ALA A 133 9.03 5.82 43.81
C ALA A 133 9.70 6.31 45.10
N ASP A 134 10.78 5.67 45.50
CA ASP A 134 11.50 5.95 46.74
C ASP A 134 12.45 7.16 46.62
N ARG A 135 12.65 7.68 45.40
CA ARG A 135 13.67 8.69 45.09
C ARG A 135 15.01 8.33 45.73
N THR A 136 15.50 7.14 45.41
CA THR A 136 16.75 6.62 45.98
C THR A 136 17.96 7.51 45.69
N ARG A 137 19.10 7.27 46.39
CA ARG A 137 20.36 7.95 46.05
C ARG A 137 20.79 7.65 44.61
N ASP A 138 20.62 6.40 44.16
CA ASP A 138 20.90 6.00 42.79
C ASP A 138 20.03 6.81 41.81
N HIS A 139 18.72 6.95 42.10
CA HIS A 139 17.82 7.79 41.29
C HIS A 139 18.31 9.24 41.18
N ARG A 140 18.56 9.93 42.31
CA ARG A 140 19.06 11.32 42.30
C ARG A 140 20.38 11.45 41.55
N SER A 141 21.31 10.51 41.77
CA SER A 141 22.59 10.49 41.04
C SER A 141 22.42 10.30 39.54
N ALA A 142 21.40 9.56 39.08
CA ALA A 142 21.14 9.42 37.66
C ALA A 142 20.62 10.73 37.05
N MET A 143 19.84 11.52 37.79
CA MET A 143 19.30 12.80 37.33
C MET A 143 20.35 13.91 37.20
N GLU A 144 21.51 13.80 37.84
CA GLU A 144 22.61 14.78 37.70
C GLU A 144 23.03 14.98 36.23
N ARG A 145 22.88 13.94 35.39
CA ARG A 145 23.15 14.03 33.95
C ARG A 145 22.23 15.00 33.21
N LEU A 146 21.10 15.37 33.80
CA LEU A 146 20.12 16.31 33.26
C LEU A 146 20.06 17.62 34.06
N LYS A 147 21.03 17.88 34.96
CA LYS A 147 21.02 19.10 35.79
C LYS A 147 20.99 20.39 34.96
N ASP A 148 21.69 20.43 33.83
CA ASP A 148 21.73 21.60 32.94
C ASP A 148 20.38 21.81 32.25
N TYR A 149 19.72 20.73 31.80
CA TYR A 149 18.35 20.76 31.31
C TYR A 149 17.39 21.25 32.42
N GLY A 150 17.52 20.71 33.63
CA GLY A 150 16.73 21.12 34.80
C GLY A 150 16.87 22.62 35.11
N ALA A 151 18.10 23.13 35.09
CA ALA A 151 18.38 24.56 35.29
C ALA A 151 17.73 25.42 34.20
N PHE A 152 17.83 25.01 32.94
CA PHE A 152 17.17 25.68 31.82
C PHE A 152 15.64 25.69 32.00
N VAL A 153 15.02 24.56 32.30
CA VAL A 153 13.56 24.49 32.53
C VAL A 153 13.17 25.32 33.75
N LYS A 154 13.93 25.32 34.83
CA LYS A 154 13.67 26.12 36.03
C LYS A 154 13.64 27.62 35.73
N GLU A 155 14.55 28.09 34.87
CA GLU A 155 14.64 29.48 34.48
C GLU A 155 13.58 29.86 33.43
N TYR A 156 13.44 29.04 32.39
CA TYR A 156 12.63 29.37 31.22
C TYR A 156 11.15 28.98 31.38
N ARG A 157 10.87 27.84 32.03
CA ARG A 157 9.53 27.25 32.26
C ARG A 157 9.37 26.62 33.64
N PRO A 158 9.40 27.44 34.71
CA PRO A 158 9.44 26.97 36.10
C PRO A 158 8.28 26.04 36.48
N GLU A 159 7.11 26.15 35.84
CA GLU A 159 5.94 25.31 36.12
C GLU A 159 6.18 23.84 35.77
N LEU A 160 7.01 23.59 34.75
CA LEU A 160 7.38 22.25 34.28
C LEU A 160 8.55 21.65 35.08
N HIS A 161 9.30 22.49 35.79
CA HIS A 161 10.51 22.07 36.49
C HIS A 161 10.21 21.14 37.67
N ARG A 162 10.86 19.98 37.70
CA ARG A 162 10.90 19.05 38.84
C ARG A 162 12.34 18.61 39.05
N GLU A 163 12.93 19.08 40.15
CA GLU A 163 14.38 19.00 40.43
C GLU A 163 14.95 17.58 40.39
N ASP A 164 14.16 16.58 40.81
CA ASP A 164 14.60 15.18 40.90
C ASP A 164 14.01 14.26 39.82
N LEU A 165 13.28 14.76 38.83
CA LEU A 165 12.57 13.87 37.89
C LEU A 165 12.58 14.35 36.44
N HIS A 166 12.60 15.66 36.21
CA HIS A 166 12.51 16.28 34.88
C HIS A 166 11.35 15.75 34.01
N LEU A 167 10.23 15.45 34.65
CA LEU A 167 8.96 15.00 34.07
C LEU A 167 7.82 15.76 34.77
N TYR A 168 6.66 15.87 34.13
CA TYR A 168 5.51 16.59 34.70
C TYR A 168 4.18 16.06 34.17
N ALA A 169 3.15 16.20 35.01
CA ALA A 169 1.75 16.16 34.60
C ALA A 169 1.19 17.57 34.79
N HIS A 170 0.71 18.19 33.71
CA HIS A 170 0.18 19.55 33.72
C HIS A 170 -1.20 19.57 33.08
N THR A 171 -2.18 20.18 33.75
CA THR A 171 -3.54 20.32 33.22
C THR A 171 -3.87 21.79 33.07
N LEU A 172 -4.36 22.18 31.89
CA LEU A 172 -4.78 23.54 31.59
C LEU A 172 -6.06 23.55 30.75
N GLU A 173 -6.73 24.70 30.71
CA GLU A 173 -7.86 24.91 29.81
C GLU A 173 -7.41 25.51 28.47
N VAL A 174 -7.95 24.95 27.39
CA VAL A 174 -7.76 25.42 26.02
C VAL A 174 -9.10 25.35 25.30
N ASN A 175 -9.60 26.50 24.84
CA ASN A 175 -10.90 26.61 24.15
C ASN A 175 -12.07 25.91 24.88
N GLY A 176 -12.08 25.97 26.22
CA GLY A 176 -13.12 25.36 27.06
C GLY A 176 -12.95 23.85 27.30
N TYR A 177 -11.87 23.23 26.83
CA TYR A 177 -11.52 21.84 27.13
C TYR A 177 -10.39 21.77 28.14
N ARG A 178 -10.53 20.84 29.09
CA ARG A 178 -9.49 20.53 30.07
C ARG A 178 -8.48 19.56 29.47
N VAL A 179 -7.33 20.09 29.07
CA VAL A 179 -6.24 19.36 28.39
C VAL A 179 -5.17 19.00 29.42
N GLY A 180 -4.85 17.72 29.51
CA GLY A 180 -3.79 17.16 30.33
C GLY A 180 -2.58 16.79 29.48
N ILE A 181 -1.40 17.23 29.91
CA ILE A 181 -0.13 17.03 29.22
C ILE A 181 0.82 16.30 30.17
N ALA A 182 1.29 15.14 29.75
CA ALA A 182 2.28 14.32 30.45
C ALA A 182 3.62 14.42 29.74
N GLY A 183 4.60 15.10 30.33
CA GLY A 183 5.98 15.10 29.86
C GLY A 183 6.75 13.97 30.52
N PHE A 184 7.10 12.94 29.76
CA PHE A 184 7.91 11.81 30.22
C PHE A 184 9.40 12.14 30.10
N ASN A 185 10.20 11.57 31.00
CA ASN A 185 11.65 11.63 30.90
C ASN A 185 12.17 10.27 30.44
N SER A 186 12.46 10.15 29.14
CA SER A 186 13.14 8.98 28.57
C SER A 186 14.67 9.11 28.57
N ALA A 187 15.21 10.30 28.81
CA ALA A 187 16.64 10.58 28.69
C ALA A 187 17.45 10.21 29.96
N TRP A 188 16.78 9.94 31.09
CA TRP A 188 17.44 9.77 32.37
C TRP A 188 18.40 8.57 32.47
N SER A 189 18.25 7.56 31.62
CA SER A 189 19.16 6.40 31.57
C SER A 189 20.11 6.44 30.37
N CYS A 190 20.06 7.50 29.56
CA CYS A 190 20.89 7.65 28.36
C CYS A 190 22.34 7.98 28.72
N ALA A 191 23.28 7.51 27.89
CA ALA A 191 24.70 7.77 28.03
C ALA A 191 25.48 7.87 26.71
N GLY A 192 24.97 7.33 25.61
CA GLY A 192 25.63 7.37 24.31
C GLY A 192 25.20 6.26 23.38
N ASP A 193 26.12 5.77 22.55
CA ASP A 193 25.81 4.86 21.43
C ASP A 193 25.21 3.51 21.89
N GLU A 194 25.30 3.18 23.18
CA GLU A 194 24.73 1.99 23.80
C GLU A 194 23.23 2.14 24.16
N ASP A 195 22.64 3.33 23.96
CA ASP A 195 21.27 3.65 24.38
C ASP A 195 20.20 2.90 23.56
N ASP A 196 20.51 2.51 22.32
CA ASP A 196 19.57 1.78 21.45
C ASP A 196 19.07 0.48 22.12
N ARG A 197 17.76 0.45 22.43
CA ARG A 197 17.02 -0.61 23.14
C ARG A 197 17.49 -0.95 24.55
N HIS A 198 18.28 -0.07 25.17
CA HIS A 198 18.74 -0.25 26.56
C HIS A 198 18.24 0.85 27.50
N ILE A 199 17.46 1.82 27.00
CA ILE A 199 16.90 2.89 27.81
C ILE A 199 15.84 2.33 28.77
N TRP A 200 16.05 2.54 30.06
CA TRP A 200 15.02 2.30 31.06
C TRP A 200 14.11 3.52 31.13
N LEU A 201 12.80 3.31 31.11
CA LEU A 201 11.82 4.38 31.34
C LEU A 201 11.39 4.45 32.81
N ALA A 202 11.43 3.34 33.55
CA ALA A 202 10.60 3.16 34.75
C ALA A 202 9.11 3.32 34.37
N SER A 203 8.70 2.57 33.35
CA SER A 203 7.42 2.77 32.64
C SER A 203 6.22 2.69 33.57
N LYS A 204 6.13 1.64 34.40
CA LYS A 204 5.01 1.45 35.34
C LYS A 204 4.84 2.67 36.26
N TRP A 205 5.94 3.18 36.83
CA TRP A 205 5.90 4.30 37.76
C TRP A 205 5.58 5.60 37.06
N GLN A 206 6.28 5.94 35.95
CA GLN A 206 6.04 7.19 35.24
C GLN A 206 4.59 7.24 34.73
N PHE A 207 4.09 6.18 34.08
CA PHE A 207 2.70 6.17 33.58
C PHE A 207 1.67 6.26 34.71
N ASN A 208 1.85 5.55 35.83
CA ASN A 208 0.95 5.66 36.98
C ASN A 208 0.95 7.07 37.58
N HIS A 209 2.14 7.67 37.71
CA HIS A 209 2.30 9.04 38.20
C HIS A 209 1.59 10.05 37.30
N MET A 210 1.74 9.91 35.97
CA MET A 210 1.07 10.76 34.99
C MET A 210 -0.45 10.56 35.00
N ALA A 211 -0.92 9.32 35.08
CA ALA A 211 -2.34 9.01 35.12
C ALA A 211 -3.04 9.66 36.32
N GLU A 212 -2.40 9.66 37.49
CA GLU A 212 -2.91 10.34 38.68
C GLU A 212 -2.93 11.86 38.49
N GLY A 213 -1.84 12.44 37.98
CA GLY A 213 -1.74 13.88 37.72
C GLY A 213 -2.69 14.41 36.64
N LEU A 214 -3.12 13.55 35.71
CA LEU A 214 -4.04 13.87 34.62
C LEU A 214 -5.44 13.30 34.82
N ARG A 215 -5.79 12.82 36.03
CA ARG A 215 -7.06 12.12 36.29
C ARG A 215 -8.30 12.93 35.89
N ASP A 216 -8.23 14.26 36.06
CA ASP A 216 -9.34 15.18 35.84
C ASP A 216 -9.32 15.84 34.44
N ALA A 217 -8.42 15.40 33.55
CA ALA A 217 -8.31 15.93 32.19
C ALA A 217 -9.16 15.13 31.19
N GLY A 218 -9.93 15.84 30.36
CA GLY A 218 -10.74 15.24 29.31
C GLY A 218 -9.90 14.79 28.11
N LEU A 219 -8.94 15.62 27.69
CA LEU A 219 -7.93 15.24 26.69
C LEU A 219 -6.59 14.94 27.38
N LYS A 220 -5.88 13.90 26.95
CA LYS A 220 -4.59 13.49 27.54
C LYS A 220 -3.55 13.29 26.44
N ILE A 221 -2.48 14.08 26.50
CA ILE A 221 -1.40 14.11 25.51
C ILE A 221 -0.09 13.77 26.23
N GLY A 222 0.58 12.71 25.82
CA GLY A 222 1.93 12.36 26.28
C GLY A 222 3.00 12.93 25.37
N LEU A 223 4.09 13.43 25.94
CA LEU A 223 5.30 13.88 25.27
C LEU A 223 6.47 13.02 25.75
N ILE A 224 7.19 12.37 24.86
CA ILE A 224 8.39 11.58 25.15
C ILE A 224 9.41 11.81 24.04
N HIS A 225 10.71 11.77 24.30
CA HIS A 225 11.68 11.96 23.22
C HIS A 225 11.85 10.68 22.39
N HIS A 226 12.22 9.59 23.05
CA HIS A 226 12.50 8.33 22.38
C HIS A 226 11.20 7.56 22.08
N PRO A 227 11.05 7.00 20.87
CA PRO A 227 10.00 6.03 20.59
C PRO A 227 10.16 4.76 21.43
N PHE A 228 9.10 3.97 21.57
CA PHE A 228 9.13 2.82 22.48
C PHE A 228 10.07 1.69 22.06
N ASP A 229 10.42 1.59 20.79
CA ASP A 229 11.41 0.62 20.32
C ASP A 229 12.82 0.89 20.86
N TRP A 230 13.13 2.11 21.30
CA TRP A 230 14.39 2.48 21.99
C TRP A 230 14.41 2.13 23.47
N LEU A 231 13.25 1.85 24.09
CA LEU A 231 13.20 1.43 25.48
C LEU A 231 13.73 0.00 25.64
N ASN A 232 14.11 -0.36 26.85
CA ASN A 232 14.44 -1.73 27.20
C ASN A 232 13.25 -2.65 26.92
N SER A 233 13.48 -3.79 26.26
CA SER A 233 12.44 -4.76 25.88
C SER A 233 11.52 -5.18 27.04
N ALA A 234 12.01 -5.15 28.28
CA ALA A 234 11.22 -5.48 29.47
C ALA A 234 10.15 -4.41 29.82
N GLU A 235 10.27 -3.18 29.32
CA GLU A 235 9.33 -2.09 29.57
C GLU A 235 8.55 -1.66 28.32
N GLN A 236 8.95 -2.09 27.11
CA GLN A 236 8.30 -1.70 25.84
C GLN A 236 6.81 -2.04 25.80
N HIS A 237 6.47 -3.30 26.10
CA HIS A 237 5.08 -3.76 26.07
C HIS A 237 4.21 -3.02 27.08
N ASP A 238 4.73 -2.86 28.31
CA ASP A 238 4.03 -2.15 29.38
C ASP A 238 3.86 -0.66 29.03
N ALA A 239 4.87 -0.02 28.43
CA ALA A 239 4.79 1.38 28.00
C ALA A 239 3.75 1.56 26.88
N ASP A 240 3.72 0.68 25.88
CA ASP A 240 2.74 0.73 24.79
C ASP A 240 1.30 0.47 25.28
N ALA A 241 1.13 -0.51 26.17
CA ALA A 241 -0.16 -0.81 26.79
C ALA A 241 -0.65 0.36 27.66
N ASN A 242 0.22 0.95 28.49
CA ASN A 242 -0.13 2.09 29.33
C ASN A 242 -0.41 3.37 28.53
N ALA A 243 0.33 3.61 27.44
CA ALA A 243 0.03 4.73 26.54
C ALA A 243 -1.32 4.53 25.85
N SER A 244 -1.58 3.33 25.33
CA SER A 244 -2.84 3.01 24.63
C SER A 244 -4.07 3.10 25.54
N THR A 245 -3.92 2.83 26.84
CA THR A 245 -5.04 2.87 27.79
C THR A 245 -5.19 4.22 28.51
N GLY A 246 -4.08 4.96 28.69
CA GLY A 246 -4.02 6.16 29.51
C GLY A 246 -3.97 7.48 28.74
N LEU A 247 -3.65 7.46 27.45
CA LEU A 247 -3.43 8.65 26.62
C LEU A 247 -4.27 8.60 25.33
N HIS A 248 -4.60 9.78 24.81
CA HIS A 248 -5.26 9.93 23.51
C HIS A 248 -4.24 10.20 22.40
N PHE A 249 -3.17 10.92 22.74
CA PHE A 249 -2.06 11.22 21.86
C PHE A 249 -0.74 10.96 22.56
N LEU A 250 0.25 10.44 21.83
CA LEU A 250 1.63 10.33 22.28
C LEU A 250 2.54 10.92 21.19
N LEU A 251 3.31 11.94 21.54
CA LEU A 251 4.17 12.67 20.63
C LEU A 251 5.62 12.34 20.94
N HIS A 252 6.42 12.08 19.90
CA HIS A 252 7.85 11.82 20.05
C HIS A 252 8.72 12.38 18.92
N GLY A 253 10.04 12.32 19.11
CA GLY A 253 11.07 12.77 18.16
C GLY A 253 12.05 11.65 17.82
N HIS A 254 13.33 12.01 17.72
CA HIS A 254 14.50 11.11 17.63
C HIS A 254 14.70 10.36 16.30
N THR A 255 13.62 9.88 15.66
CA THR A 255 13.72 9.12 14.40
C THR A 255 13.89 10.01 13.16
N HIS A 256 13.86 11.33 13.33
CA HIS A 256 13.99 12.35 12.29
C HIS A 256 13.02 12.17 11.10
N THR A 257 11.92 11.45 11.31
CA THR A 257 10.95 11.09 10.29
C THR A 257 9.55 11.44 10.79
N ALA A 258 8.93 12.44 10.16
CA ALA A 258 7.57 12.82 10.49
C ALA A 258 6.59 11.72 10.04
N TRP A 259 5.88 11.11 10.99
CA TRP A 259 4.90 10.07 10.69
C TRP A 259 3.73 10.06 11.68
N VAL A 260 2.58 9.57 11.21
CA VAL A 260 1.35 9.49 11.99
C VAL A 260 0.89 8.03 12.05
N ARG A 261 0.88 7.44 13.26
CA ARG A 261 0.31 6.11 13.51
C ARG A 261 -0.99 6.26 14.28
N THR A 262 -2.10 5.96 13.61
CA THR A 262 -3.42 5.98 14.23
C THR A 262 -3.79 4.59 14.74
N SER A 263 -4.31 4.54 15.96
CA SER A 263 -4.98 3.37 16.52
C SER A 263 -6.31 3.80 17.11
N GLU A 264 -7.22 2.86 17.38
CA GLU A 264 -8.50 3.18 18.04
C GLU A 264 -8.32 3.73 19.46
N ALA A 265 -7.15 3.56 20.09
CA ALA A 265 -6.93 3.90 21.49
C ALA A 265 -6.08 5.18 21.67
N CYS A 266 -4.87 5.20 21.09
CA CYS A 266 -3.93 6.33 21.15
C CYS A 266 -3.34 6.63 19.76
N THR A 267 -3.32 7.91 19.37
CA THR A 267 -2.66 8.36 18.13
C THR A 267 -1.21 8.74 18.42
N GLN A 268 -0.25 8.05 17.81
CA GLN A 268 1.18 8.32 17.97
C GLN A 268 1.68 9.21 16.83
N LEU A 269 2.44 10.26 17.17
CA LEU A 269 2.88 11.30 16.25
C LEU A 269 4.39 11.52 16.40
N ALA A 270 5.15 11.27 15.34
CA ALA A 270 6.58 11.57 15.28
C ALA A 270 6.80 12.92 14.59
N ALA A 271 7.60 13.80 15.19
CA ALA A 271 8.13 14.97 14.49
C ALA A 271 9.40 14.60 13.73
N GLY A 272 9.65 15.28 12.61
CA GLY A 272 10.99 15.33 12.05
C GLY A 272 11.89 16.25 12.88
N ALA A 273 13.11 16.48 12.39
CA ALA A 273 14.03 17.38 13.04
C ALA A 273 13.82 18.84 12.62
N VAL A 274 14.05 19.79 13.53
CA VAL A 274 14.16 21.21 13.18
C VAL A 274 15.59 21.55 12.73
N GLY A 275 16.59 20.81 13.23
CA GLY A 275 17.97 20.88 12.79
C GLY A 275 18.52 19.48 12.54
N ALA A 276 18.91 19.18 11.31
CA ALA A 276 19.47 17.88 10.94
C ALA A 276 20.63 18.00 9.95
N ASP A 277 21.31 16.89 9.71
CA ASP A 277 22.45 16.85 8.79
C ASP A 277 22.04 16.78 7.32
N THR A 278 20.88 16.22 7.02
CA THR A 278 20.36 16.10 5.65
C THR A 278 18.95 16.72 5.52
N PRO A 279 18.60 17.33 4.36
CA PRO A 279 17.31 17.99 4.17
C PRO A 279 16.07 17.09 4.37
N ASP A 280 16.17 15.80 4.07
CA ASP A 280 15.09 14.82 4.16
C ASP A 280 14.68 14.46 5.59
N GLN A 281 15.52 14.79 6.57
CA GLN A 281 15.26 14.60 8.01
C GLN A 281 14.47 15.75 8.63
N PHE A 282 14.40 16.89 7.95
CA PHE A 282 13.70 18.05 8.49
C PHE A 282 12.19 17.84 8.40
N GLY A 283 11.49 18.08 9.51
CA GLY A 283 10.04 18.07 9.47
C GLY A 283 9.37 18.50 10.76
N ILE A 284 8.20 19.13 10.64
CA ILE A 284 7.38 19.54 11.78
C ILE A 284 5.90 19.25 11.49
N ASN A 285 5.11 19.18 12.55
CA ASN A 285 3.68 18.86 12.44
C ASN A 285 2.83 20.00 13.03
N LEU A 286 1.78 20.42 12.32
CA LEU A 286 0.68 21.19 12.91
C LEU A 286 -0.57 20.33 12.96
N VAL A 287 -1.01 19.97 14.16
CA VAL A 287 -2.14 19.08 14.37
C VAL A 287 -3.38 19.90 14.64
N HIS A 288 -4.46 19.60 13.93
CA HIS A 288 -5.79 20.16 14.12
C HIS A 288 -6.75 19.05 14.54
N LEU A 289 -7.41 19.22 15.68
CA LEU A 289 -8.34 18.27 16.27
C LEU A 289 -9.66 18.97 16.57
N ASP A 290 -10.76 18.38 16.16
CA ASP A 290 -12.09 18.64 16.73
C ASP A 290 -12.30 17.67 17.91
N PRO A 291 -12.21 18.14 19.17
CA PRO A 291 -12.31 17.25 20.32
C PRO A 291 -13.71 16.65 20.51
N ARG A 292 -14.76 17.17 19.86
CA ARG A 292 -16.12 16.63 19.96
C ARG A 292 -16.30 15.42 19.05
N SER A 293 -15.81 15.54 17.83
CA SER A 293 -15.92 14.47 16.84
C SER A 293 -14.74 13.50 16.85
N GLY A 294 -13.62 13.85 17.50
CA GLY A 294 -12.37 13.11 17.45
C GLY A 294 -11.70 13.16 16.08
N LYS A 295 -12.29 13.86 15.10
CA LYS A 295 -11.71 14.02 13.76
C LYS A 295 -10.62 15.06 13.82
N GLY A 296 -9.52 14.78 13.14
CA GLY A 296 -8.44 15.74 13.00
C GLY A 296 -7.66 15.54 11.73
N LYS A 297 -6.69 16.41 11.54
CA LYS A 297 -5.70 16.34 10.47
C LYS A 297 -4.35 16.81 10.99
N VAL A 298 -3.30 16.17 10.50
CA VAL A 298 -1.93 16.60 10.72
C VAL A 298 -1.44 17.27 9.44
N HIS A 299 -1.06 18.54 9.52
CA HIS A 299 -0.37 19.23 8.45
C HIS A 299 1.12 18.93 8.57
N LEU A 300 1.69 18.36 7.51
CA LEU A 300 3.09 17.96 7.44
C LEU A 300 3.90 19.01 6.68
N PHE A 301 4.99 19.46 7.28
CA PHE A 301 5.93 20.39 6.67
C PHE A 301 7.33 19.79 6.70
N GLY A 302 8.10 20.04 5.64
CA GLY A 302 9.47 19.58 5.50
C GLY A 302 10.35 20.66 4.87
N TYR A 303 11.61 20.32 4.63
CA TYR A 303 12.59 21.25 4.10
C TYR A 303 13.20 20.77 2.78
N ASN A 304 13.09 21.58 1.72
CA ASN A 304 13.79 21.37 0.47
C ASN A 304 14.17 22.72 -0.14
N ARG A 305 15.40 23.18 0.16
CA ARG A 305 15.88 24.54 -0.19
C ARG A 305 14.93 25.65 0.31
N GLY A 306 14.34 25.42 1.48
CA GLY A 306 13.29 26.24 2.09
C GLY A 306 12.22 25.35 2.74
N TRP A 307 11.54 25.87 3.75
CA TRP A 307 10.41 25.17 4.36
C TRP A 307 9.20 25.17 3.42
N MET A 308 8.56 24.02 3.31
CA MET A 308 7.42 23.82 2.42
C MET A 308 6.45 22.78 2.97
N ILE A 309 5.23 22.84 2.46
CA ILE A 309 4.22 21.80 2.64
C ILE A 309 4.77 20.47 2.06
N GLN A 310 4.65 19.37 2.81
CA GLN A 310 5.25 18.07 2.44
C GLN A 310 4.20 16.99 2.15
N PRO A 311 3.81 16.81 0.87
CA PRO A 311 2.92 15.72 0.47
C PRO A 311 3.53 14.33 0.72
N VAL A 312 2.70 13.40 1.21
CA VAL A 312 3.00 11.97 1.29
C VAL A 312 2.09 11.25 0.29
N PRO A 313 2.57 10.84 -0.90
CA PRO A 313 1.75 10.45 -2.05
C PRO A 313 0.65 9.41 -1.77
N LYS A 314 0.88 8.50 -0.81
CA LYS A 314 -0.08 7.42 -0.47
C LYS A 314 -1.00 7.74 0.69
N HIS A 315 -0.65 8.66 1.57
CA HIS A 315 -1.29 8.80 2.89
C HIS A 315 -1.75 10.24 3.19
N ALA A 316 -1.04 11.23 2.64
CA ALA A 316 -1.36 12.64 2.74
C ALA A 316 -0.92 13.36 1.45
N PRO A 317 -1.54 13.08 0.28
CA PRO A 317 -1.13 13.65 -1.01
C PRO A 317 -1.26 15.18 -1.08
N THR A 318 -2.02 15.78 -0.15
CA THR A 318 -2.16 17.22 0.05
C THR A 318 -1.36 17.73 1.27
N ALA A 319 -0.44 16.90 1.79
CA ALA A 319 0.28 17.09 3.07
C ALA A 319 -0.62 17.22 4.31
N GLN A 320 -1.90 16.89 4.15
CA GLN A 320 -2.86 16.79 5.24
C GLN A 320 -3.13 15.32 5.48
N TRP A 321 -2.74 14.84 6.65
CA TRP A 321 -2.97 13.47 7.08
C TRP A 321 -4.24 13.41 7.93
N PRO A 322 -5.39 12.96 7.41
CA PRO A 322 -6.61 12.86 8.20
C PRO A 322 -6.50 11.72 9.21
N PHE A 323 -7.05 11.92 10.40
CA PHE A 323 -7.17 10.88 11.41
C PHE A 323 -8.51 10.95 12.15
N GLN A 324 -8.89 9.81 12.73
CA GLN A 324 -10.00 9.69 13.65
C GLN A 324 -9.46 9.17 14.98
N SER A 325 -9.48 10.03 15.99
CA SER A 325 -9.12 9.72 17.38
C SER A 325 -10.33 9.22 18.16
N SER A 326 -10.06 8.54 19.28
CA SER A 326 -11.04 8.11 20.29
C SER A 326 -11.68 9.25 21.08
N VAL A 327 -11.11 10.46 20.99
CA VAL A 327 -11.55 11.64 21.74
C VAL A 327 -13.00 12.03 21.41
N ARG A 328 -13.84 12.13 22.44
CA ARG A 328 -15.24 12.57 22.38
C ARG A 328 -15.56 13.46 23.59
N LEU A 329 -15.13 14.71 23.55
CA LEU A 329 -15.35 15.66 24.65
C LEU A 329 -16.65 16.42 24.48
N THR A 330 -17.44 16.45 25.55
CA THR A 330 -18.56 17.38 25.73
C THR A 330 -18.14 18.48 26.71
N PRO A 331 -18.62 19.72 26.61
CA PRO A 331 -18.43 20.71 27.68
C PRO A 331 -19.04 20.19 28.99
N ASP A 332 -18.24 20.04 30.04
CA ASP A 332 -18.54 19.23 31.22
C ASP A 332 -19.65 19.79 32.14
N LEU A 333 -20.44 18.87 32.71
CA LEU A 333 -21.02 18.95 34.06
C LEU A 333 -20.72 17.66 34.84
N VAL A 334 -19.70 17.75 35.71
CA VAL A 334 -19.48 17.13 37.05
C VAL A 334 -19.86 15.64 37.32
N ALA A 335 -18.80 14.81 37.35
CA ALA A 335 -18.32 13.79 38.34
C ALA A 335 -19.22 12.79 39.12
N ALA A 336 -18.76 11.49 39.21
CA ALA A 336 -18.48 10.65 40.43
C ALA A 336 -17.97 9.20 40.06
N PRO A 337 -17.36 8.38 40.97
CA PRO A 337 -16.19 7.47 40.72
C PRO A 337 -16.41 5.91 40.78
N PRO A 338 -15.36 5.05 40.58
CA PRO A 338 -15.50 3.61 40.25
C PRO A 338 -15.26 2.62 41.42
N GLY A 339 -15.70 1.36 41.21
CA GLY A 339 -15.55 0.21 42.13
C GLY A 339 -14.55 -0.86 41.63
N THR A 340 -14.04 -1.63 42.59
CA THR A 340 -12.76 -2.37 42.68
C THR A 340 -12.76 -3.87 42.32
N ASP A 341 -11.55 -4.37 42.01
CA ASP A 341 -10.91 -5.69 42.26
C ASP A 341 -11.35 -6.99 41.54
N ARG A 342 -10.38 -7.76 40.99
CA ARG A 342 -9.70 -8.92 41.67
C ARG A 342 -8.69 -9.69 40.77
N THR A 343 -7.58 -10.07 41.43
CA THR A 343 -6.49 -11.07 41.17
C THR A 343 -7.01 -12.49 40.83
N GLY A 344 -6.31 -13.49 40.24
CA GLY A 344 -4.90 -13.85 39.98
C GLY A 344 -4.78 -15.40 40.02
N SER A 345 -3.79 -16.05 39.37
CA SER A 345 -3.19 -17.37 39.74
C SER A 345 -2.26 -17.97 38.65
N GLN A 346 -1.10 -18.51 39.06
CA GLN A 346 -0.03 -19.12 38.26
C GLN A 346 0.17 -20.65 38.51
N SER A 347 0.94 -21.29 37.60
CA SER A 347 1.96 -22.38 37.80
C SER A 347 1.53 -23.86 37.66
N PRO A 348 2.43 -24.87 37.39
CA PRO A 348 3.80 -24.90 36.79
C PRO A 348 4.09 -26.09 35.79
N ALA A 349 5.35 -26.21 35.30
CA ALA A 349 5.95 -27.21 34.35
C ALA A 349 6.42 -28.54 35.01
N THR A 350 6.68 -29.68 34.31
CA THR A 350 7.89 -30.22 33.59
C THR A 350 7.67 -31.76 33.32
N PRO A 351 8.54 -32.65 32.72
CA PRO A 351 9.68 -32.59 31.77
C PRO A 351 9.64 -33.65 30.58
N THR A 352 10.78 -33.78 29.90
CA THR A 352 11.26 -34.33 28.59
C THR A 352 11.28 -35.86 28.31
N GLN A 353 11.27 -36.31 27.01
CA GLN A 353 12.18 -37.35 26.44
C GLN A 353 12.09 -37.62 24.89
N ALA A 354 13.28 -37.59 24.25
CA ALA A 354 13.92 -38.39 23.16
C ALA A 354 13.26 -38.82 21.81
N ALA A 355 13.70 -38.14 20.74
CA ALA A 355 14.39 -38.53 19.47
C ALA A 355 14.00 -39.73 18.56
N GLY A 356 13.81 -39.40 17.26
CA GLY A 356 14.03 -40.17 16.02
C GLY A 356 13.36 -39.49 14.80
N PRO A 357 13.62 -39.89 13.53
CA PRO A 357 14.87 -39.85 12.74
C PRO A 357 15.16 -38.44 12.14
N ALA A 358 16.35 -38.25 11.56
CA ALA A 358 16.91 -36.95 11.14
C ALA A 358 16.07 -36.18 10.10
N GLY A 359 15.24 -35.24 10.57
CA GLY A 359 14.80 -34.07 9.79
C GLY A 359 15.84 -32.94 9.87
N GLU A 360 15.64 -31.86 9.09
CA GLU A 360 16.44 -30.62 9.22
C GLU A 360 16.52 -30.22 10.71
N ALA A 361 17.74 -30.00 11.20
CA ALA A 361 17.97 -29.69 12.61
C ALA A 361 17.22 -28.40 12.99
N LEU A 362 16.43 -28.46 14.06
CA LEU A 362 15.60 -27.32 14.50
C LEU A 362 16.34 -26.40 15.49
N TYR A 363 17.61 -26.70 15.77
CA TYR A 363 18.54 -25.87 16.54
C TYR A 363 17.91 -25.32 17.84
N GLY A 364 17.48 -26.23 18.73
CA GLY A 364 16.87 -25.89 20.02
C GLY A 364 15.35 -25.62 20.00
N ARG A 365 14.68 -25.66 18.84
CA ARG A 365 13.22 -25.41 18.74
C ARG A 365 12.34 -26.64 18.95
N ASP A 366 12.88 -27.78 19.38
CA ASP A 366 12.11 -29.01 19.62
C ASP A 366 10.96 -28.82 20.62
N LYS A 367 11.17 -27.98 21.64
CA LYS A 367 10.13 -27.66 22.63
C LYS A 367 8.97 -26.88 22.00
N LEU A 368 9.28 -25.93 21.11
CA LEU A 368 8.27 -25.17 20.37
C LEU A 368 7.50 -26.09 19.42
N LEU A 369 8.21 -26.96 18.68
CA LEU A 369 7.58 -27.98 17.84
C LEU A 369 6.59 -28.84 18.64
N GLY A 370 6.99 -29.33 19.81
CA GLY A 370 6.12 -30.10 20.69
C GLY A 370 4.85 -29.36 21.12
N GLN A 371 4.95 -28.05 21.38
CA GLN A 371 3.78 -27.20 21.68
C GLN A 371 2.85 -27.06 20.47
N LEU A 372 3.40 -26.81 19.28
CA LEU A 372 2.62 -26.70 18.05
C LEU A 372 1.91 -28.03 17.72
N VAL A 373 2.60 -29.16 17.88
CA VAL A 373 2.03 -30.51 17.71
C VAL A 373 0.85 -30.72 18.65
N ALA A 374 1.01 -30.39 19.94
CA ALA A 374 -0.06 -30.55 20.91
C ALA A 374 -1.29 -29.69 20.57
N ARG A 375 -1.08 -28.47 20.08
CA ARG A 375 -2.15 -27.53 19.74
C ARG A 375 -2.87 -27.91 18.44
N LEU A 376 -2.15 -28.30 17.39
CA LEU A 376 -2.76 -28.71 16.11
C LEU A 376 -3.48 -30.07 16.19
N LYS A 377 -3.19 -30.89 17.20
CA LYS A 377 -4.04 -32.05 17.52
C LYS A 377 -5.44 -31.62 17.96
N ASP A 378 -5.51 -30.67 18.90
CA ASP A 378 -6.74 -30.17 19.51
C ASP A 378 -7.54 -29.26 18.56
N LYS A 379 -6.86 -28.46 17.74
CA LYS A 379 -7.47 -27.48 16.84
C LYS A 379 -7.45 -27.91 15.38
N SER A 380 -8.36 -27.34 14.58
CA SER A 380 -8.38 -27.55 13.12
C SER A 380 -7.33 -26.68 12.40
N GLY A 381 -6.87 -25.59 13.02
CA GLY A 381 -5.80 -24.79 12.45
C GLY A 381 -4.89 -24.08 13.44
N LEU A 382 -3.84 -23.47 12.91
CA LEU A 382 -2.84 -22.66 13.61
C LEU A 382 -2.41 -21.48 12.75
N VAL A 383 -2.17 -20.33 13.37
CA VAL A 383 -1.49 -19.21 12.74
C VAL A 383 -0.07 -19.10 13.30
N LEU A 384 0.93 -19.06 12.44
CA LEU A 384 2.34 -18.88 12.82
C LEU A 384 2.81 -17.53 12.27
N HIS A 385 3.31 -16.66 13.14
CA HIS A 385 3.81 -15.34 12.74
C HIS A 385 5.24 -15.08 13.24
N GLY A 386 5.98 -14.21 12.57
CA GLY A 386 7.34 -13.84 12.96
C GLY A 386 8.13 -13.29 11.78
N LEU A 387 9.30 -12.70 12.04
CA LEU A 387 10.13 -12.08 11.00
C LEU A 387 10.45 -13.06 9.86
N SER A 388 10.59 -12.53 8.64
CA SER A 388 11.07 -13.30 7.49
C SER A 388 12.46 -13.86 7.79
N GLY A 389 12.78 -15.09 7.39
CA GLY A 389 14.09 -15.68 7.67
C GLY A 389 14.31 -16.24 9.08
N ASN A 390 13.31 -16.19 9.98
CA ASN A 390 13.36 -16.87 11.28
C ASN A 390 13.14 -18.39 11.20
N GLY A 391 12.91 -18.99 10.03
CA GLY A 391 12.76 -20.45 9.89
C GLY A 391 11.34 -20.99 10.16
N LYS A 392 10.30 -20.18 9.91
CA LYS A 392 8.89 -20.60 9.99
C LYS A 392 8.62 -21.81 9.08
N THR A 393 9.02 -21.72 7.82
CA THR A 393 8.88 -22.80 6.82
C THR A 393 9.49 -24.13 7.27
N THR A 394 10.74 -24.11 7.77
CA THR A 394 11.40 -25.31 8.31
C THR A 394 10.61 -25.91 9.46
N LEU A 395 10.08 -25.08 10.35
CA LEU A 395 9.26 -25.54 11.48
C LEU A 395 7.92 -26.15 11.03
N ILE A 396 7.27 -25.58 10.00
CA ILE A 396 6.01 -26.11 9.43
C ILE A 396 6.24 -27.49 8.79
N LYS A 397 7.34 -27.65 8.07
CA LYS A 397 7.72 -28.94 7.47
C LYS A 397 8.03 -29.99 8.55
N ALA A 398 8.78 -29.61 9.58
CA ALA A 398 9.03 -30.50 10.72
C ALA A 398 7.74 -30.86 11.48
N LEU A 399 6.79 -29.92 11.57
CA LEU A 399 5.46 -30.16 12.13
C LEU A 399 4.69 -31.21 11.33
N HIS A 400 4.66 -31.11 9.99
CA HIS A 400 4.05 -32.13 9.13
C HIS A 400 4.72 -33.51 9.27
N GLY A 401 6.04 -33.54 9.37
CA GLY A 401 6.81 -34.78 9.55
C GLY A 401 6.60 -35.49 10.90
N HIS A 402 5.98 -34.83 11.88
CA HIS A 402 5.77 -35.39 13.21
C HIS A 402 4.66 -36.46 13.21
N ALA A 403 4.82 -37.51 14.04
CA ALA A 403 3.98 -38.73 14.04
C ALA A 403 2.43 -38.54 13.93
N PRO A 404 1.78 -37.52 14.54
CA PRO A 404 0.33 -37.30 14.42
C PRO A 404 -0.15 -36.85 13.04
N PHE A 405 0.74 -36.27 12.23
CA PHE A 405 0.44 -35.68 10.92
C PHE A 405 1.15 -36.43 9.79
N GLN A 406 2.09 -37.32 10.15
CA GLN A 406 2.76 -38.22 9.23
C GLN A 406 1.74 -39.05 8.44
N GLY A 407 1.82 -38.98 7.10
CA GLY A 407 0.90 -39.66 6.18
C GLY A 407 -0.26 -38.80 5.66
N MET A 408 -0.48 -37.60 6.21
CA MET A 408 -1.36 -36.60 5.59
C MET A 408 -0.72 -36.07 4.30
N GLN A 409 -1.50 -35.86 3.25
CA GLN A 409 -1.02 -35.23 2.02
C GLN A 409 -0.68 -33.77 2.29
N PHE A 410 0.54 -33.35 1.96
CA PHE A 410 0.97 -31.98 2.12
C PHE A 410 0.44 -31.15 0.95
N VAL A 411 -0.31 -30.09 1.26
CA VAL A 411 -0.87 -29.15 0.26
C VAL A 411 -0.33 -27.77 0.58
N ASP A 412 0.47 -27.22 -0.33
CA ASP A 412 1.00 -25.87 -0.26
C ASP A 412 0.16 -24.89 -1.10
N VAL A 413 -0.20 -23.77 -0.49
CA VAL A 413 -0.92 -22.68 -1.16
C VAL A 413 -0.22 -21.37 -0.86
N HIS A 414 0.24 -20.68 -1.90
CA HIS A 414 0.81 -19.35 -1.76
C HIS A 414 -0.31 -18.30 -1.74
N GLY A 415 -0.33 -17.47 -0.71
CA GLY A 415 -1.30 -16.39 -0.53
C GLY A 415 -1.03 -15.23 -1.50
N SER A 416 -2.10 -14.66 -2.05
CA SER A 416 -2.03 -13.45 -2.87
C SER A 416 -3.32 -12.65 -2.69
N ARG A 417 -3.23 -11.32 -2.73
CA ARG A 417 -4.41 -10.44 -2.69
C ARG A 417 -5.40 -10.72 -3.82
N GLN A 418 -4.91 -11.25 -4.94
CA GLN A 418 -5.67 -11.50 -6.17
C GLN A 418 -6.08 -12.98 -6.33
N ILE A 419 -5.81 -13.86 -5.35
CA ILE A 419 -6.19 -15.27 -5.48
C ILE A 419 -7.71 -15.41 -5.52
N VAL A 420 -8.21 -16.14 -6.52
CA VAL A 420 -9.64 -16.39 -6.73
C VAL A 420 -10.05 -17.76 -6.22
N VAL A 421 -11.34 -17.93 -5.96
CA VAL A 421 -11.93 -19.15 -5.39
C VAL A 421 -11.62 -20.38 -6.25
N GLY A 422 -11.76 -20.27 -7.57
CA GLY A 422 -11.45 -21.37 -8.49
C GLY A 422 -9.97 -21.78 -8.46
N GLU A 423 -9.05 -20.81 -8.45
CA GLU A 423 -7.61 -21.08 -8.36
C GLU A 423 -7.25 -21.76 -7.04
N PHE A 424 -7.78 -21.25 -5.93
CA PHE A 424 -7.58 -21.83 -4.61
C PHE A 424 -8.11 -23.26 -4.54
N PHE A 425 -9.34 -23.50 -4.99
CA PHE A 425 -9.98 -24.82 -4.96
C PHE A 425 -9.22 -25.87 -5.78
N ARG A 426 -8.66 -25.48 -6.94
CA ARG A 426 -7.89 -26.38 -7.80
C ARG A 426 -6.69 -27.00 -7.08
N ARG A 427 -6.08 -26.30 -6.11
CA ARG A 427 -4.94 -26.83 -5.30
C ARG A 427 -5.30 -28.08 -4.49
N PHE A 428 -6.59 -28.34 -4.28
CA PHE A 428 -7.07 -29.45 -3.49
C PHE A 428 -7.57 -30.64 -4.32
N LEU A 429 -7.60 -30.55 -5.65
CA LEU A 429 -8.19 -31.63 -6.47
C LEU A 429 -7.45 -32.96 -6.31
N GLY A 430 -6.13 -32.92 -6.15
CA GLY A 430 -5.32 -34.10 -5.84
C GLY A 430 -5.77 -34.80 -4.55
N VAL A 431 -5.94 -34.05 -3.45
CA VAL A 431 -6.39 -34.61 -2.16
C VAL A 431 -7.87 -34.96 -2.13
N LEU A 432 -8.70 -34.26 -2.91
CA LEU A 432 -10.11 -34.57 -3.12
C LEU A 432 -10.32 -35.80 -4.04
N GLN A 433 -9.24 -36.33 -4.62
CA GLN A 433 -9.26 -37.41 -5.62
C GLN A 433 -10.14 -37.12 -6.84
N ASN A 434 -10.26 -35.85 -7.21
CA ASN A 434 -11.05 -35.44 -8.37
C ASN A 434 -10.23 -35.59 -9.65
N ARG A 435 -10.81 -36.24 -10.67
CA ARG A 435 -10.20 -36.45 -11.99
C ARG A 435 -10.90 -35.70 -13.12
N ARG A 436 -11.90 -34.87 -12.81
CA ARG A 436 -12.56 -34.01 -13.81
C ARG A 436 -11.55 -32.99 -14.33
N GLU A 437 -11.64 -32.67 -15.62
CA GLU A 437 -10.72 -31.74 -16.28
C GLU A 437 -10.88 -30.29 -15.78
N ASP A 438 -12.10 -29.89 -15.39
CA ASP A 438 -12.36 -28.54 -14.84
C ASP A 438 -13.51 -28.54 -13.81
N PRO A 439 -13.26 -28.91 -12.55
CA PRO A 439 -14.28 -28.90 -11.51
C PRO A 439 -14.48 -27.49 -10.94
N SER A 440 -15.71 -26.99 -11.04
CA SER A 440 -16.09 -25.72 -10.41
C SER A 440 -16.07 -25.84 -8.88
N PRO A 441 -15.63 -24.79 -8.16
CA PRO A 441 -15.79 -24.74 -6.72
C PRO A 441 -17.29 -24.74 -6.34
N PRO A 442 -17.64 -25.23 -5.15
CA PRO A 442 -19.01 -25.15 -4.67
C PRO A 442 -19.43 -23.68 -4.55
N SER A 443 -20.70 -23.39 -4.81
CA SER A 443 -21.27 -22.04 -4.79
C SER A 443 -22.47 -21.96 -3.86
N GLY A 444 -22.93 -20.75 -3.54
CA GLY A 444 -24.06 -20.53 -2.63
C GLY A 444 -23.64 -20.34 -1.18
N LYS A 445 -24.57 -20.56 -0.24
CA LYS A 445 -24.35 -20.33 1.20
C LYS A 445 -23.43 -21.39 1.81
N LEU A 446 -22.83 -21.07 2.96
CA LEU A 446 -21.90 -21.95 3.67
C LEU A 446 -22.41 -23.40 3.82
N GLU A 447 -23.65 -23.59 4.28
CA GLU A 447 -24.23 -24.92 4.48
C GLU A 447 -24.44 -25.71 3.17
N GLU A 448 -24.79 -25.00 2.09
CA GLU A 448 -24.96 -25.59 0.76
C GLU A 448 -23.61 -26.08 0.23
N GLN A 449 -22.56 -25.28 0.39
CA GLN A 449 -21.21 -25.65 0.02
C GLN A 449 -20.69 -26.85 0.84
N ILE A 450 -20.94 -26.89 2.15
CA ILE A 450 -20.55 -28.02 3.01
C ILE A 450 -21.24 -29.32 2.55
N ALA A 451 -22.55 -29.26 2.30
CA ALA A 451 -23.32 -30.41 1.84
C ALA A 451 -22.83 -30.90 0.47
N GLU A 452 -22.54 -29.97 -0.45
CA GLU A 452 -21.99 -30.27 -1.76
C GLU A 452 -20.61 -30.94 -1.68
N LEU A 453 -19.68 -30.38 -0.90
CA LEU A 453 -18.33 -30.93 -0.73
C LEU A 453 -18.37 -32.37 -0.17
N ARG A 454 -19.19 -32.62 0.86
CA ARG A 454 -19.35 -33.96 1.44
C ARG A 454 -19.96 -34.95 0.45
N ARG A 455 -20.93 -34.50 -0.36
CA ARG A 455 -21.59 -35.33 -1.37
C ARG A 455 -20.66 -35.66 -2.54
N GLN A 456 -19.91 -34.67 -3.04
CA GLN A 456 -19.07 -34.84 -4.22
C GLN A 456 -17.74 -35.53 -3.91
N TYR A 457 -17.19 -35.34 -2.70
CA TYR A 457 -15.85 -35.80 -2.33
C TYR A 457 -15.85 -36.67 -1.05
N PRO A 458 -16.62 -37.78 -1.00
CA PRO A 458 -16.70 -38.62 0.19
C PRO A 458 -15.38 -39.32 0.54
N ASN A 459 -14.46 -39.44 -0.43
CA ASN A 459 -13.18 -40.16 -0.30
C ASN A 459 -11.97 -39.22 -0.26
N ALA A 460 -12.15 -37.96 0.17
CA ALA A 460 -11.06 -37.01 0.30
C ALA A 460 -9.97 -37.56 1.26
N GLN A 461 -8.70 -37.44 0.85
CA GLN A 461 -7.56 -37.88 1.66
C GLN A 461 -7.33 -36.91 2.83
N PRO A 462 -6.80 -37.37 3.98
CA PRO A 462 -6.32 -36.48 5.02
C PRO A 462 -5.24 -35.54 4.47
N ALA A 463 -5.36 -34.24 4.77
CA ALA A 463 -4.47 -33.22 4.24
C ALA A 463 -3.87 -32.35 5.35
N PHE A 464 -2.61 -32.01 5.19
CA PHE A 464 -1.91 -30.98 5.94
C PHE A 464 -1.74 -29.79 5.02
N VAL A 465 -2.49 -28.72 5.27
CA VAL A 465 -2.60 -27.57 4.39
C VAL A 465 -1.78 -26.43 4.97
N TRP A 466 -0.80 -25.96 4.21
CA TRP A 466 -0.01 -24.79 4.54
C TRP A 466 -0.36 -23.65 3.58
N ILE A 467 -0.79 -22.52 4.15
CA ILE A 467 -0.98 -21.27 3.42
C ILE A 467 0.21 -20.35 3.74
N ASP A 468 1.12 -20.25 2.78
CA ASP A 468 2.25 -19.32 2.80
C ASP A 468 1.76 -17.89 2.51
N ASP A 469 2.44 -16.89 3.05
CA ASP A 469 2.10 -15.46 2.90
C ASP A 469 0.60 -15.16 3.13
N ALA A 470 0.00 -15.82 4.12
CA ALA A 470 -1.44 -15.72 4.41
C ALA A 470 -1.86 -14.28 4.81
N HIS A 471 -0.91 -13.45 5.23
CA HIS A 471 -1.11 -12.02 5.46
C HIS A 471 -1.57 -11.26 4.19
N LEU A 472 -1.22 -11.74 2.98
CA LEU A 472 -1.67 -11.15 1.72
C LEU A 472 -3.14 -11.43 1.42
N LEU A 473 -3.76 -12.42 2.07
CA LEU A 473 -5.19 -12.70 1.95
C LEU A 473 -6.05 -11.71 2.76
N MET A 474 -5.40 -10.83 3.52
CA MET A 474 -6.04 -9.93 4.49
C MET A 474 -5.78 -8.46 4.16
N SER A 475 -6.76 -7.60 4.48
CA SER A 475 -6.64 -6.15 4.54
C SER A 475 -7.13 -5.70 5.91
N GLY A 476 -6.18 -5.45 6.83
CA GLY A 476 -6.49 -5.31 8.25
C GLY A 476 -7.08 -6.62 8.82
N ALA A 477 -8.28 -6.56 9.39
CA ALA A 477 -8.99 -7.72 9.95
C ALA A 477 -9.93 -8.43 8.95
N GLN A 478 -10.05 -7.92 7.72
CA GLN A 478 -10.96 -8.44 6.70
C GLN A 478 -10.22 -9.25 5.64
N TRP A 479 -10.90 -10.25 5.06
CA TRP A 479 -10.40 -11.02 3.93
C TRP A 479 -10.55 -10.22 2.64
N CYS A 480 -9.51 -10.14 1.82
CA CYS A 480 -9.53 -9.48 0.51
C CYS A 480 -10.62 -10.08 -0.40
N ASN A 481 -10.81 -11.40 -0.33
CA ASN A 481 -11.86 -12.12 -1.03
C ASN A 481 -12.84 -12.78 -0.01
N PRO A 482 -14.05 -12.22 0.19
CA PRO A 482 -15.03 -12.79 1.11
C PRO A 482 -15.50 -14.20 0.73
N GLU A 483 -15.60 -14.51 -0.57
CA GLU A 483 -16.05 -15.82 -1.06
C GLU A 483 -15.00 -16.91 -0.76
N LEU A 484 -13.72 -16.57 -0.89
CA LEU A 484 -12.62 -17.45 -0.50
C LEU A 484 -12.70 -17.82 0.99
N ARG A 485 -13.04 -16.85 1.86
CA ARG A 485 -13.26 -17.10 3.29
C ARG A 485 -14.41 -18.08 3.52
N VAL A 486 -15.50 -17.97 2.75
CA VAL A 486 -16.64 -18.89 2.84
C VAL A 486 -16.23 -20.29 2.40
N LEU A 487 -15.52 -20.44 1.29
CA LEU A 487 -15.01 -21.73 0.81
C LEU A 487 -14.08 -22.40 1.84
N LEU A 488 -13.11 -21.65 2.38
CA LEU A 488 -12.18 -22.14 3.41
C LEU A 488 -12.92 -22.70 4.64
N ARG A 489 -13.96 -21.99 5.10
CA ARG A 489 -14.82 -22.45 6.19
C ARG A 489 -15.61 -23.71 5.78
N ALA A 490 -16.15 -23.74 4.56
CA ALA A 490 -16.87 -24.90 4.04
C ALA A 490 -15.97 -26.14 3.98
N MET A 491 -14.74 -26.01 3.48
CA MET A 491 -13.75 -27.09 3.39
C MET A 491 -13.32 -27.57 4.78
N SER A 492 -13.04 -26.65 5.71
CA SER A 492 -12.70 -26.99 7.09
C SER A 492 -13.81 -27.77 7.80
N ALA A 493 -15.08 -27.41 7.55
CA ALA A 493 -16.23 -28.11 8.11
C ALA A 493 -16.56 -29.43 7.39
N ALA A 494 -16.33 -29.50 6.07
CA ALA A 494 -16.56 -30.70 5.28
C ALA A 494 -15.52 -31.80 5.56
N PHE A 495 -14.26 -31.41 5.81
CA PHE A 495 -13.12 -32.31 5.99
C PHE A 495 -12.42 -32.08 7.34
N PRO A 496 -13.00 -32.55 8.47
CA PRO A 496 -12.45 -32.32 9.82
C PRO A 496 -11.07 -32.96 10.06
N ASN A 497 -10.67 -33.91 9.21
CA ASN A 497 -9.36 -34.56 9.24
C ASN A 497 -8.26 -33.73 8.56
N TRP A 498 -8.59 -32.54 8.04
CA TRP A 498 -7.62 -31.62 7.47
C TRP A 498 -7.07 -30.69 8.55
N LYS A 499 -5.77 -30.40 8.47
CA LYS A 499 -5.07 -29.51 9.40
C LYS A 499 -4.56 -28.29 8.65
N TRP A 500 -4.86 -27.09 9.16
CA TRP A 500 -4.58 -25.83 8.48
C TRP A 500 -3.48 -25.05 9.21
N VAL A 501 -2.44 -24.62 8.50
CA VAL A 501 -1.37 -23.79 9.04
C VAL A 501 -1.25 -22.53 8.18
N TYR A 502 -1.41 -21.37 8.79
CA TYR A 502 -1.34 -20.07 8.11
C TYR A 502 -0.04 -19.36 8.52
N GLU A 503 0.80 -19.01 7.56
CA GLU A 503 2.07 -18.33 7.79
C GLU A 503 1.92 -16.80 7.60
N PHE A 504 2.36 -16.04 8.60
CA PHE A 504 2.32 -14.58 8.64
C PHE A 504 3.71 -14.00 8.91
N ASN A 505 3.97 -12.79 8.42
CA ASN A 505 5.14 -12.02 8.82
C ASN A 505 4.88 -11.26 10.13
N ASP A 506 3.68 -10.72 10.30
CA ASP A 506 3.25 -9.98 11.49
C ASP A 506 2.07 -10.65 12.19
N LYS A 507 1.86 -10.35 13.47
CA LYS A 507 0.70 -10.85 14.20
C LYS A 507 -0.58 -10.36 13.51
N PRO A 508 -1.50 -11.27 13.09
CA PRO A 508 -2.79 -10.84 12.52
C PRO A 508 -3.63 -10.09 13.56
N ALA A 509 -4.50 -9.19 13.10
CA ALA A 509 -5.44 -8.49 13.98
C ALA A 509 -6.33 -9.49 14.75
N ASP A 510 -6.61 -9.21 16.02
CA ASP A 510 -7.40 -10.10 16.86
C ASP A 510 -8.80 -10.34 16.23
N GLY A 511 -9.23 -11.61 16.16
CA GLY A 511 -10.49 -12.02 15.55
C GLY A 511 -10.46 -12.30 14.03
N SER A 512 -9.32 -12.08 13.35
CA SER A 512 -9.15 -12.38 11.91
C SER A 512 -9.40 -13.86 11.58
N PHE A 513 -8.90 -14.72 12.46
CA PHE A 513 -9.15 -16.15 12.50
C PHE A 513 -9.74 -16.42 13.88
N GLY A 514 -10.92 -17.04 13.96
CA GLY A 514 -11.63 -17.26 15.23
C GLY A 514 -10.84 -18.17 16.20
N SER A 515 -11.49 -18.61 17.28
CA SER A 515 -10.87 -19.51 18.29
C SER A 515 -10.33 -20.85 17.77
N GLU A 516 -10.63 -21.20 16.52
CA GLU A 516 -10.20 -22.43 15.85
C GLU A 516 -8.75 -22.39 15.34
N SER A 517 -8.15 -21.21 15.21
CA SER A 517 -6.77 -21.04 14.70
C SER A 517 -5.97 -20.07 15.57
N PRO A 518 -5.48 -20.49 16.75
CA PRO A 518 -4.67 -19.64 17.62
C PRO A 518 -3.35 -19.22 16.96
N ALA A 519 -2.89 -18.01 17.28
CA ALA A 519 -1.65 -17.43 16.77
C ALA A 519 -0.45 -17.71 17.67
N PHE A 520 0.69 -18.06 17.06
CA PHE A 520 1.97 -18.35 17.73
C PHE A 520 3.09 -17.56 17.08
N GLU A 521 3.90 -16.91 17.90
CA GLU A 521 5.11 -16.24 17.45
C GLU A 521 6.26 -17.24 17.27
N ILE A 522 6.97 -17.14 16.15
CA ILE A 522 8.16 -17.93 15.83
C ILE A 522 9.39 -17.02 15.98
N PRO A 523 10.12 -17.11 17.11
CA PRO A 523 11.30 -16.28 17.36
C PRO A 523 12.51 -16.76 16.55
N GLY A 524 13.57 -15.95 16.53
CA GLY A 524 14.89 -16.37 16.06
C GLY A 524 15.49 -17.50 16.89
N LEU A 525 16.76 -17.83 16.68
CA LEU A 525 17.47 -18.84 17.47
C LEU A 525 17.83 -18.27 18.85
N ASP A 526 17.76 -19.10 19.89
CA ASP A 526 18.40 -18.78 21.16
C ASP A 526 19.93 -19.03 21.08
N LYS A 527 20.66 -18.75 22.16
CA LYS A 527 22.13 -18.94 22.18
C LYS A 527 22.54 -20.39 21.97
N ALA A 528 21.77 -21.35 22.51
CA ALA A 528 22.09 -22.76 22.39
C ALA A 528 21.85 -23.24 20.96
N GLY A 529 20.74 -22.84 20.36
CA GLY A 529 20.41 -23.06 18.96
C GLY A 529 21.42 -22.44 18.02
N LEU A 530 21.85 -21.20 18.26
CA LEU A 530 22.91 -20.58 17.46
C LEU A 530 24.23 -21.37 17.56
N ALA A 531 24.64 -21.77 18.76
CA ALA A 531 25.86 -22.55 18.94
C ALA A 531 25.77 -23.90 18.21
N GLU A 532 24.63 -24.56 18.30
CA GLU A 532 24.35 -25.82 17.61
C GLU A 532 24.39 -25.65 16.09
N LEU A 533 23.78 -24.58 15.56
CA LEU A 533 23.79 -24.27 14.13
C LEU A 533 25.21 -24.06 13.60
N LEU A 534 26.01 -23.24 14.28
CA LEU A 534 27.39 -22.98 13.89
C LEU A 534 28.25 -24.24 13.96
N ALA A 535 28.12 -25.03 15.03
CA ALA A 535 28.87 -26.28 15.19
C ALA A 535 28.48 -27.34 14.14
N ASN A 536 27.19 -27.42 13.77
CA ASN A 536 26.71 -28.32 12.73
C ASN A 536 27.09 -27.87 11.31
N SER A 537 27.34 -26.57 11.12
CA SER A 537 27.77 -26.00 9.83
C SER A 537 29.28 -26.08 9.59
N ALA A 538 30.05 -26.57 10.57
CA ALA A 538 31.49 -26.61 10.53
C ALA A 538 32.03 -27.65 9.52
N PRO A 539 33.15 -27.37 8.82
CA PRO A 539 33.88 -28.38 8.08
C PRO A 539 34.26 -29.57 8.98
N PRO A 540 34.25 -30.82 8.48
CA PRO A 540 34.47 -32.02 9.30
C PRO A 540 35.78 -32.01 10.09
N ASP A 541 36.81 -31.39 9.53
CA ASP A 541 38.17 -31.25 10.06
C ASP A 541 38.35 -30.03 10.99
N ARG A 542 37.36 -29.12 11.07
CA ARG A 542 37.45 -27.85 11.82
C ARG A 542 36.32 -27.63 12.84
N LYS A 543 35.61 -28.69 13.25
CA LYS A 543 34.50 -28.61 14.22
C LYS A 543 34.84 -27.84 15.51
N ALA A 544 36.06 -28.01 16.03
CA ALA A 544 36.50 -27.31 17.24
C ALA A 544 36.54 -25.78 17.06
N ASP A 545 36.96 -25.29 15.88
CA ASP A 545 37.08 -23.85 15.57
C ASP A 545 35.70 -23.16 15.41
N TRP A 546 34.62 -23.94 15.34
CA TRP A 546 33.24 -23.48 15.13
C TRP A 546 32.36 -23.71 16.36
N THR A 547 32.94 -24.25 17.43
CA THR A 547 32.23 -24.47 18.69
C THR A 547 32.44 -23.26 19.60
N TYR A 548 31.42 -22.41 19.70
CA TYR A 548 31.50 -21.17 20.47
C TYR A 548 30.79 -21.29 21.82
N ALA A 549 31.39 -20.70 22.85
CA ALA A 549 30.81 -20.56 24.18
C ALA A 549 31.20 -19.20 24.79
N GLY A 550 30.58 -18.85 25.92
CA GLY A 550 30.97 -17.65 26.69
C GLY A 550 30.85 -16.35 25.90
N SER A 551 31.89 -15.51 25.97
CA SER A 551 31.89 -14.16 25.37
C SER A 551 31.83 -14.17 23.85
N ASP A 552 32.47 -15.13 23.20
CA ASP A 552 32.50 -15.26 21.74
C ASP A 552 31.11 -15.62 21.18
N LEU A 553 30.42 -16.58 21.82
CA LEU A 553 29.03 -16.89 21.46
C LEU A 553 28.10 -15.71 21.76
N LYS A 554 28.29 -15.01 22.89
CA LYS A 554 27.50 -13.81 23.23
C LYS A 554 27.65 -12.73 22.15
N ALA A 555 28.87 -12.49 21.67
CA ALA A 555 29.14 -11.49 20.64
C ALA A 555 28.46 -11.84 19.31
N LEU A 556 28.60 -13.08 18.83
CA LEU A 556 27.93 -13.53 17.61
C LEU A 556 26.40 -13.48 17.75
N PHE A 557 25.88 -13.88 18.90
CA PHE A 557 24.44 -13.86 19.18
C PHE A 557 23.86 -12.44 19.17
N GLN A 558 24.54 -11.48 19.81
CA GLN A 558 24.13 -10.08 19.81
C GLN A 558 24.19 -9.49 18.40
N TRP A 559 25.27 -9.74 17.67
CA TRP A 559 25.46 -9.22 16.32
C TRP A 559 24.42 -9.74 15.33
N LEU A 560 24.14 -11.05 15.35
CA LEU A 560 23.12 -11.67 14.49
C LEU A 560 21.67 -11.35 14.91
N GLY A 561 21.47 -10.80 16.11
CA GLY A 561 20.17 -10.33 16.60
C GLY A 561 19.96 -8.82 16.45
N GLY A 562 20.79 -8.13 15.65
CA GLY A 562 20.71 -6.68 15.46
C GLY A 562 21.12 -5.86 16.68
N GLY A 563 21.85 -6.44 17.64
CA GLY A 563 22.30 -5.77 18.87
C GLY A 563 21.35 -5.92 20.06
N HIS A 564 20.11 -6.36 19.84
CA HIS A 564 19.03 -6.30 20.85
C HIS A 564 18.87 -7.56 21.72
N GLY A 565 19.75 -8.57 21.53
CA GLY A 565 19.95 -9.68 22.45
C GLY A 565 18.75 -10.63 22.72
N GLY A 566 17.64 -10.50 21.99
CA GLY A 566 16.45 -11.36 22.18
C GLY A 566 16.56 -12.72 21.50
N ALA A 567 17.01 -12.76 20.25
CA ALA A 567 17.24 -13.96 19.47
C ALA A 567 18.18 -13.66 18.29
N ALA A 568 18.94 -14.65 17.82
CA ALA A 568 19.76 -14.53 16.62
C ALA A 568 18.91 -14.83 15.37
N HIS A 569 19.00 -13.97 14.36
CA HIS A 569 18.28 -14.17 13.10
C HIS A 569 18.80 -15.44 12.38
N THR A 570 17.91 -16.42 12.14
CA THR A 570 18.31 -17.75 11.65
C THR A 570 19.01 -17.68 10.30
N LEU A 571 18.42 -16.99 9.33
CA LEU A 571 19.01 -16.83 8.00
C LEU A 571 20.37 -16.11 8.03
N ALA A 572 20.54 -15.13 8.94
CA ALA A 572 21.80 -14.41 9.03
C ALA A 572 22.91 -15.31 9.61
N ALA A 573 22.56 -16.19 10.56
CA ALA A 573 23.46 -17.19 11.11
C ALA A 573 23.89 -18.22 10.05
N GLU A 574 22.96 -18.67 9.22
CA GLU A 574 23.24 -19.57 8.10
C GLU A 574 24.13 -18.91 7.05
N LEU A 575 23.85 -17.65 6.66
CA LEU A 575 24.68 -16.89 5.74
C LEU A 575 26.09 -16.68 6.28
N LEU A 576 26.24 -16.34 7.57
CA LEU A 576 27.54 -16.21 8.23
C LEU A 576 28.32 -17.52 8.18
N ALA A 577 27.66 -18.64 8.50
CA ALA A 577 28.26 -19.96 8.45
C ALA A 577 28.67 -20.34 7.02
N THR A 578 27.87 -20.01 6.01
CA THR A 578 28.26 -20.26 4.62
C THR A 578 29.44 -19.39 4.20
N VAL A 579 29.42 -18.08 4.46
CA VAL A 579 30.53 -17.16 4.11
C VAL A 579 31.83 -17.59 4.76
N ALA A 580 31.82 -17.91 6.06
CA ALA A 580 33.03 -18.33 6.76
C ALA A 580 33.62 -19.62 6.18
N ARG A 581 32.77 -20.61 5.87
CA ARG A 581 33.18 -21.89 5.29
C ARG A 581 33.79 -21.71 3.91
N GLU A 582 33.16 -20.91 3.04
CA GLU A 582 33.63 -20.69 1.66
C GLU A 582 34.91 -19.85 1.61
N GLN A 583 35.14 -18.96 2.58
CA GLN A 583 36.38 -18.19 2.70
C GLN A 583 37.51 -18.96 3.43
N GLY A 584 37.27 -20.20 3.88
CA GLY A 584 38.23 -20.96 4.69
C GLY A 584 38.51 -20.34 6.07
N SER A 585 37.61 -19.50 6.56
CA SER A 585 37.71 -18.76 7.83
C SER A 585 36.75 -19.34 8.88
N THR A 586 36.59 -18.65 10.01
CA THR A 586 35.60 -18.98 11.05
C THR A 586 34.54 -17.88 11.18
N PRO A 587 33.30 -18.19 11.61
CA PRO A 587 32.27 -17.18 11.88
C PRO A 587 32.76 -16.01 12.72
N MET A 588 33.60 -16.27 13.72
CA MET A 588 34.22 -15.26 14.56
C MET A 588 35.20 -14.35 13.80
N GLN A 589 35.95 -14.87 12.84
CA GLN A 589 36.85 -14.07 12.00
C GLN A 589 36.05 -13.15 11.07
N VAL A 590 34.99 -13.67 10.44
CA VAL A 590 34.08 -12.86 9.60
C VAL A 590 33.43 -11.75 10.43
N TYR A 591 32.91 -12.07 11.61
CA TYR A 591 32.40 -11.08 12.56
C TYR A 591 33.45 -10.01 12.90
N ARG A 592 34.67 -10.40 13.27
CA ARG A 592 35.73 -9.45 13.66
C ARG A 592 36.11 -8.49 12.53
N ASN A 593 36.02 -8.94 11.28
CA ASN A 593 36.28 -8.13 10.10
C ASN A 593 35.14 -7.14 9.85
N LEU A 594 33.89 -7.60 9.91
CA LEU A 594 32.72 -6.80 9.55
C LEU A 594 32.20 -5.90 10.67
N ARG A 595 32.43 -6.22 11.94
CA ARG A 595 31.87 -5.47 13.09
C ARG A 595 32.29 -4.01 13.21
N LYS A 596 33.31 -3.57 12.45
CA LYS A 596 33.77 -2.17 12.42
C LYS A 596 33.11 -1.36 11.30
N GLU A 597 32.44 -2.03 10.37
CA GLU A 597 31.65 -1.38 9.33
C GLU A 597 30.29 -0.99 9.95
N LEU A 598 29.82 0.22 9.67
CA LEU A 598 28.43 0.58 9.97
C LEU A 598 27.56 -0.17 8.97
N ILE A 599 26.86 -1.21 9.43
CA ILE A 599 26.07 -2.10 8.57
C ILE A 599 24.60 -1.97 8.98
N ASP A 600 23.82 -1.24 8.18
CA ASP A 600 22.39 -1.05 8.43
C ASP A 600 21.59 -2.36 8.29
N ARG A 601 22.08 -3.32 7.47
CA ARG A 601 21.46 -4.64 7.25
C ARG A 601 22.50 -5.75 7.07
N LEU A 602 22.73 -6.50 8.14
CA LEU A 602 23.80 -7.51 8.21
C LEU A 602 23.60 -8.67 7.25
N ASP A 603 22.38 -9.18 7.17
CA ASP A 603 21.95 -10.22 6.24
C ASP A 603 22.20 -9.82 4.77
N GLU A 604 21.87 -8.58 4.38
CA GLU A 604 22.16 -8.06 3.04
C GLU A 604 23.65 -7.96 2.77
N ARG A 605 24.45 -7.55 3.76
CA ARG A 605 25.91 -7.48 3.63
C ARG A 605 26.54 -8.87 3.47
N LEU A 606 26.13 -9.84 4.29
CA LEU A 606 26.61 -11.23 4.21
C LEU A 606 26.20 -11.88 2.88
N LEU A 607 24.96 -11.65 2.43
CA LEU A 607 24.49 -12.11 1.12
C LEU A 607 25.26 -11.45 -0.02
N GLY A 608 25.59 -10.16 0.10
CA GLY A 608 26.44 -9.44 -0.85
C GLY A 608 27.86 -10.01 -0.96
N ILE A 609 28.49 -10.37 0.16
CA ILE A 609 29.81 -11.03 0.16
C ILE A 609 29.71 -12.38 -0.54
N LEU A 610 28.72 -13.20 -0.16
CA LEU A 610 28.50 -14.50 -0.78
C LEU A 610 28.27 -14.36 -2.30
N HIS A 611 27.42 -13.44 -2.72
CA HIS A 611 27.13 -13.21 -4.13
C HIS A 611 28.34 -12.69 -4.93
N ASN A 612 29.06 -11.70 -4.40
CA ASN A 612 30.09 -10.98 -5.16
C ASN A 612 31.43 -11.71 -5.17
N GLU A 613 31.79 -12.34 -4.04
CA GLU A 613 33.12 -12.91 -3.80
C GLU A 613 33.16 -14.44 -3.94
N VAL A 614 32.04 -15.13 -3.64
CA VAL A 614 32.01 -16.61 -3.61
C VAL A 614 31.33 -17.20 -4.84
N LEU A 615 30.13 -16.74 -5.20
CA LEU A 615 29.35 -17.37 -6.28
C LEU A 615 30.06 -17.22 -7.64
N GLY A 616 30.13 -18.32 -8.39
CA GLY A 616 30.61 -18.31 -9.77
C GLY A 616 29.60 -17.66 -10.73
N THR A 617 30.03 -17.39 -11.97
CA THR A 617 29.18 -16.78 -13.01
C THR A 617 27.90 -17.59 -13.27
N ALA A 618 28.00 -18.92 -13.25
CA ALA A 618 26.87 -19.82 -13.45
C ALA A 618 25.81 -19.70 -12.35
N GLU A 619 26.25 -19.68 -11.09
CA GLU A 619 25.38 -19.54 -9.91
C GLU A 619 24.71 -18.18 -9.87
N ARG A 620 25.44 -17.09 -10.16
CA ARG A 620 24.87 -15.73 -10.23
C ARG A 620 23.82 -15.61 -11.32
N LYS A 621 24.05 -16.19 -12.50
CA LYS A 621 23.05 -16.22 -13.58
C LYS A 621 21.79 -16.98 -13.17
N LEU A 622 21.95 -18.18 -12.62
CA LEU A 622 20.83 -18.98 -12.16
C LEU A 622 20.05 -18.23 -11.05
N LEU A 623 20.76 -17.66 -10.07
CA LEU A 623 20.17 -16.92 -8.95
C LEU A 623 19.32 -15.74 -9.43
N LYS A 624 19.77 -15.02 -10.45
CA LYS A 624 18.98 -13.95 -11.10
C LYS A 624 17.69 -14.52 -11.70
N VAL A 625 17.77 -15.57 -12.50
CA VAL A 625 16.59 -16.13 -13.16
C VAL A 625 15.57 -16.69 -12.17
N ILE A 626 16.01 -17.43 -11.15
CA ILE A 626 15.10 -18.02 -10.16
C ILE A 626 14.47 -16.96 -9.23
N ALA A 627 15.11 -15.80 -9.04
CA ALA A 627 14.55 -14.69 -8.27
C ALA A 627 13.32 -14.03 -8.94
N LEU A 628 13.06 -14.31 -10.22
CA LEU A 628 11.88 -13.83 -10.94
C LEU A 628 10.66 -14.76 -10.78
N TYR A 629 10.84 -15.97 -10.23
CA TYR A 629 9.71 -16.88 -9.99
C TYR A 629 8.88 -16.41 -8.80
N ARG A 630 7.57 -16.50 -8.95
CA ARG A 630 6.57 -16.20 -7.90
C ARG A 630 6.05 -17.45 -7.18
N ARG A 631 6.56 -18.64 -7.53
CA ARG A 631 6.18 -19.94 -6.94
C ARG A 631 7.40 -20.84 -6.85
N ALA A 632 7.24 -21.95 -6.13
CA ALA A 632 8.24 -23.02 -6.13
C ALA A 632 8.44 -23.59 -7.55
N ILE A 633 9.68 -23.97 -7.84
CA ILE A 633 10.16 -24.48 -9.13
C ILE A 633 10.19 -26.01 -9.07
N PRO A 634 9.35 -26.72 -9.85
CA PRO A 634 9.39 -28.18 -9.89
C PRO A 634 10.75 -28.73 -10.32
N GLN A 635 11.13 -29.88 -9.77
CA GLN A 635 12.39 -30.55 -10.08
C GLN A 635 12.50 -30.91 -11.55
N ASP A 636 11.38 -31.29 -12.20
CA ASP A 636 11.36 -31.59 -13.63
C ASP A 636 11.43 -30.33 -14.52
N HIS A 637 11.34 -29.14 -13.91
CA HIS A 637 11.57 -27.85 -14.55
C HIS A 637 12.99 -27.32 -14.34
N ALA A 638 13.65 -27.69 -13.24
CA ALA A 638 14.98 -27.20 -12.87
C ALA A 638 16.06 -27.50 -13.93
N ASP A 639 16.12 -28.74 -14.43
CA ASP A 639 17.13 -29.16 -15.41
C ASP A 639 16.97 -28.39 -16.73
N GLY A 640 15.73 -28.26 -17.23
CA GLY A 640 15.42 -27.51 -18.44
C GLY A 640 15.69 -26.01 -18.32
N LEU A 641 15.69 -25.48 -17.09
CA LEU A 641 16.05 -24.10 -16.80
C LEU A 641 17.57 -23.90 -16.87
N GLU A 642 18.38 -24.78 -16.28
CA GLU A 642 19.85 -24.71 -16.40
C GLU A 642 20.31 -24.80 -17.86
N ASP A 643 19.74 -25.74 -18.62
CA ASP A 643 19.98 -25.88 -20.06
C ASP A 643 19.57 -24.61 -20.81
N GLY A 644 18.42 -24.02 -20.46
CA GLY A 644 17.92 -22.79 -21.06
C GLY A 644 18.84 -21.59 -20.83
N ILE A 645 19.43 -21.49 -19.63
CA ILE A 645 20.38 -20.42 -19.26
C ILE A 645 21.78 -20.69 -19.85
N GLY A 646 22.08 -21.94 -20.19
CA GLY A 646 23.41 -22.38 -20.65
C GLY A 646 24.41 -22.48 -19.50
N VAL A 647 23.99 -23.03 -18.36
CA VAL A 647 24.83 -23.26 -17.17
C VAL A 647 24.78 -24.73 -16.75
N GLN A 648 25.78 -25.18 -15.97
CA GLN A 648 25.86 -26.54 -15.46
C GLN A 648 26.19 -26.54 -13.96
N ASP A 649 25.56 -27.46 -13.22
CA ASP A 649 25.74 -27.69 -11.79
C ASP A 649 25.47 -26.48 -10.89
N ALA A 650 24.85 -25.41 -11.39
CA ALA A 650 24.60 -24.20 -10.62
C ALA A 650 23.57 -24.48 -9.51
N TRP A 651 22.58 -25.34 -9.78
CA TRP A 651 21.56 -25.74 -8.83
C TRP A 651 22.16 -26.43 -7.60
N GLN A 652 22.98 -27.46 -7.84
CA GLN A 652 23.63 -28.23 -6.78
C GLN A 652 24.62 -27.37 -5.98
N LYS A 653 25.32 -26.45 -6.64
CA LYS A 653 26.23 -25.50 -6.00
C LYS A 653 25.51 -24.51 -5.09
N LEU A 654 24.40 -23.90 -5.56
CA LEU A 654 23.56 -23.02 -4.73
C LEU A 654 22.97 -23.79 -3.52
N ARG A 655 22.51 -25.02 -3.74
CA ARG A 655 22.01 -25.91 -2.67
C ARG A 655 23.09 -26.25 -1.65
N GLY A 656 24.30 -26.63 -2.09
CA GLY A 656 25.42 -26.93 -1.19
C GLY A 656 25.86 -25.74 -0.32
N ARG A 657 25.54 -24.51 -0.76
CA ARG A 657 25.78 -23.25 -0.07
C ARG A 657 24.62 -22.79 0.81
N GLY A 658 23.51 -23.54 0.87
CA GLY A 658 22.34 -23.20 1.69
C GLY A 658 21.53 -22.02 1.15
N LEU A 659 21.74 -21.61 -0.10
CA LEU A 659 20.92 -20.59 -0.76
C LEU A 659 19.60 -21.16 -1.30
N LEU A 660 19.51 -22.49 -1.40
CA LEU A 660 18.32 -23.24 -1.75
C LEU A 660 18.10 -24.32 -0.69
N PRO A 661 16.84 -24.63 -0.32
CA PRO A 661 16.53 -25.65 0.68
C PRO A 661 17.06 -27.03 0.27
N LEU A 662 17.53 -27.77 1.27
CA LEU A 662 18.13 -29.10 1.13
C LEU A 662 17.10 -30.21 0.88
N ASP A 663 15.82 -29.90 1.02
CA ASP A 663 14.74 -30.87 0.90
C ASP A 663 14.74 -31.60 -0.45
N ASN A 664 14.65 -32.93 -0.39
CA ASN A 664 14.46 -33.82 -1.54
C ASN A 664 13.01 -33.83 -2.06
N ASN A 665 12.14 -32.98 -1.51
CA ASN A 665 10.79 -32.83 -2.02
C ASN A 665 10.80 -32.05 -3.34
N ARG A 666 9.84 -32.42 -4.19
CA ARG A 666 9.84 -32.23 -5.65
C ARG A 666 9.94 -30.78 -6.15
N ASP A 667 9.81 -29.77 -5.30
CA ASP A 667 9.80 -28.38 -5.72
C ASP A 667 10.86 -27.57 -4.95
N HIS A 668 11.59 -26.75 -5.66
CA HIS A 668 12.62 -25.88 -5.12
C HIS A 668 12.12 -24.47 -4.88
N TYR A 669 12.63 -23.82 -3.85
CA TYR A 669 12.19 -22.48 -3.47
C TYR A 669 13.38 -21.57 -3.16
N LEU A 670 13.38 -20.35 -3.70
CA LEU A 670 14.33 -19.32 -3.27
C LEU A 670 13.68 -18.52 -2.15
N HIS A 671 14.39 -18.37 -1.02
CA HIS A 671 13.89 -17.60 0.13
C HIS A 671 13.47 -16.18 -0.29
N GLY A 672 12.27 -15.72 0.11
CA GLY A 672 11.69 -14.45 -0.32
C GLY A 672 12.61 -13.24 -0.12
N PHE A 673 13.34 -13.17 1.01
CA PHE A 673 14.37 -12.15 1.26
C PHE A 673 15.51 -12.19 0.23
N ILE A 674 16.03 -13.38 -0.11
CA ILE A 674 17.11 -13.53 -1.09
C ILE A 674 16.61 -13.11 -2.47
N ALA A 675 15.41 -13.56 -2.85
CA ALA A 675 14.79 -13.19 -4.12
C ALA A 675 14.59 -11.66 -4.22
N SER A 676 14.08 -11.04 -3.15
CA SER A 676 13.94 -9.58 -3.00
C SER A 676 15.27 -8.85 -3.16
N TRP A 677 16.30 -9.28 -2.42
CA TRP A 677 17.63 -8.67 -2.49
C TRP A 677 18.25 -8.78 -3.89
N VAL A 678 18.12 -9.93 -4.55
CA VAL A 678 18.63 -10.14 -5.92
C VAL A 678 17.91 -9.21 -6.90
N ARG A 679 16.57 -9.13 -6.83
CA ARG A 679 15.78 -8.23 -7.67
C ARG A 679 16.19 -6.76 -7.47
N GLN A 680 16.27 -6.30 -6.23
CA GLN A 680 16.57 -4.90 -5.94
C GLN A 680 18.02 -4.53 -6.27
N THR A 681 18.99 -5.32 -5.82
CA THR A 681 20.41 -4.95 -5.91
C THR A 681 21.07 -5.38 -7.23
N GLN A 682 20.63 -6.49 -7.84
CA GLN A 682 21.27 -7.05 -9.04
C GLN A 682 20.51 -6.80 -10.33
N MET A 683 19.27 -6.31 -10.24
CA MET A 683 18.40 -6.01 -11.39
C MET A 683 17.72 -4.64 -11.31
N GLY A 684 17.82 -3.91 -10.19
CA GLY A 684 17.16 -2.61 -10.03
C GLY A 684 15.62 -2.68 -9.91
N LEU A 685 15.06 -3.85 -9.62
CA LEU A 685 13.62 -4.09 -9.53
C LEU A 685 13.11 -3.88 -8.10
N ARG A 686 12.14 -2.98 -7.89
CA ARG A 686 11.52 -2.74 -6.58
C ARG A 686 10.37 -3.72 -6.32
N ASP A 687 10.32 -4.36 -5.15
CA ASP A 687 9.26 -5.34 -4.83
C ASP A 687 7.84 -4.76 -4.78
N SER A 688 7.70 -3.47 -4.42
CA SER A 688 6.41 -2.77 -4.47
C SER A 688 5.86 -2.58 -5.89
N GLY A 689 6.68 -2.87 -6.91
CA GLY A 689 6.29 -2.90 -8.31
C GLY A 689 5.81 -4.26 -8.79
N LEU A 690 5.74 -5.33 -7.94
CA LEU A 690 5.44 -6.72 -8.37
C LEU A 690 4.08 -6.95 -9.08
N ALA A 691 3.32 -5.90 -9.33
CA ALA A 691 2.15 -5.94 -10.19
C ALA A 691 2.56 -5.97 -11.67
N ILE A 692 1.67 -6.44 -12.54
CA ILE A 692 1.93 -6.54 -13.98
C ILE A 692 2.01 -5.15 -14.65
N ASP A 693 1.89 -4.08 -13.85
CA ASP A 693 2.19 -2.71 -14.27
C ASP A 693 3.70 -2.46 -14.54
N TYR A 694 4.59 -3.42 -14.26
CA TYR A 694 6.03 -3.37 -14.55
C TYR A 694 6.46 -3.04 -15.98
N ALA A 695 5.62 -3.27 -16.99
CA ALA A 695 6.09 -3.31 -18.38
C ALA A 695 6.55 -1.94 -18.95
N ASP A 696 6.48 -0.83 -18.19
CA ASP A 696 6.84 0.50 -18.71
C ASP A 696 8.34 0.78 -18.72
N ALA A 697 9.15 0.01 -17.97
CA ALA A 697 10.58 0.29 -17.82
C ALA A 697 11.42 -0.93 -17.37
N ILE A 698 11.03 -2.15 -17.74
CA ILE A 698 11.83 -3.34 -17.41
C ILE A 698 13.12 -3.37 -18.24
N ASP A 699 14.24 -3.63 -17.58
CA ASP A 699 15.54 -3.76 -18.27
C ASP A 699 15.45 -4.87 -19.33
N PRO A 700 15.96 -4.66 -20.56
CA PRO A 700 15.89 -5.67 -21.63
C PRO A 700 16.47 -7.03 -21.22
N ALA A 701 17.54 -7.07 -20.42
CA ALA A 701 18.10 -8.31 -19.93
C ALA A 701 17.16 -9.04 -18.96
N VAL A 702 16.35 -8.31 -18.18
CA VAL A 702 15.33 -8.89 -17.31
C VAL A 702 14.14 -9.38 -18.13
N ALA A 703 13.72 -8.64 -19.16
CA ALA A 703 12.71 -9.10 -20.11
C ALA A 703 13.13 -10.41 -20.79
N ASP A 704 14.39 -10.51 -21.24
CA ASP A 704 14.95 -11.74 -21.81
C ASP A 704 14.90 -12.92 -20.83
N MET A 705 15.16 -12.68 -19.54
CA MET A 705 15.03 -13.71 -18.51
C MET A 705 13.58 -14.17 -18.33
N HIS A 706 12.61 -13.24 -18.34
CA HIS A 706 11.18 -13.59 -18.31
C HIS A 706 10.78 -14.44 -19.53
N VAL A 707 11.21 -14.05 -20.74
CA VAL A 707 10.95 -14.83 -21.96
C VAL A 707 11.58 -16.21 -21.88
N LEU A 708 12.81 -16.32 -21.36
CA LEU A 708 13.49 -17.59 -21.15
C LEU A 708 12.71 -18.51 -20.21
N ILE A 709 12.25 -17.98 -19.07
CA ILE A 709 11.42 -18.73 -18.11
C ILE A 709 10.14 -19.22 -18.78
N ALA A 710 9.44 -18.33 -19.49
CA ALA A 710 8.21 -18.68 -20.20
C ALA A 710 8.44 -19.81 -21.22
N ARG A 711 9.51 -19.74 -22.02
CA ARG A 711 9.86 -20.79 -23.00
C ARG A 711 10.20 -22.13 -22.35
N CYS A 712 10.79 -22.13 -21.17
CA CYS A 712 11.01 -23.37 -20.42
C CYS A 712 9.67 -24.00 -20.01
N TRP A 713 8.72 -23.20 -19.51
CA TRP A 713 7.39 -23.69 -19.15
C TRP A 713 6.61 -24.19 -20.36
N GLN A 714 6.62 -23.43 -21.46
CA GLN A 714 5.92 -23.76 -22.71
C GLN A 714 6.31 -25.12 -23.26
N ARG A 715 7.61 -25.46 -23.26
CA ARG A 715 8.12 -26.76 -23.74
C ARG A 715 7.56 -27.96 -22.98
N GLN A 716 6.98 -27.72 -21.81
CA GLN A 716 6.46 -28.75 -20.93
C GLN A 716 4.92 -28.85 -20.91
N ILE A 717 4.22 -28.04 -21.71
CA ILE A 717 2.75 -28.05 -21.85
C ILE A 717 2.32 -29.15 -22.83
N GLY A 718 1.20 -29.82 -22.54
CA GLY A 718 0.49 -30.71 -23.46
C GLY A 718 0.78 -32.21 -23.29
N ARG A 719 1.80 -32.59 -22.51
CA ARG A 719 2.13 -34.02 -22.23
C ARG A 719 1.71 -34.49 -20.84
N GLN A 720 1.12 -33.61 -20.03
CA GLN A 720 0.75 -33.88 -18.64
C GLN A 720 -0.76 -33.81 -18.43
N ARG A 721 -1.20 -34.09 -17.19
CA ARG A 721 -2.59 -33.86 -16.76
C ARG A 721 -2.95 -32.37 -16.89
N GLU A 722 -4.23 -32.11 -17.13
CA GLU A 722 -4.71 -30.74 -17.40
C GLU A 722 -4.43 -29.75 -16.27
N GLU A 723 -4.42 -30.20 -15.01
CA GLU A 723 -4.03 -29.38 -13.86
C GLU A 723 -2.57 -28.89 -13.97
N ILE A 724 -1.66 -29.77 -14.39
CA ILE A 724 -0.23 -29.45 -14.57
C ILE A 724 -0.07 -28.55 -15.80
N ASN A 725 -0.75 -28.86 -16.90
CA ASN A 725 -0.72 -28.02 -18.10
C ASN A 725 -1.23 -26.61 -17.81
N PHE A 726 -2.32 -26.47 -17.05
CA PHE A 726 -2.83 -25.18 -16.60
C PHE A 726 -1.81 -24.41 -15.77
N GLN A 727 -1.18 -25.06 -14.78
CA GLN A 727 -0.18 -24.40 -13.94
C GLN A 727 0.99 -23.89 -14.78
N ARG A 728 1.51 -24.72 -15.69
CA ARG A 728 2.60 -24.36 -16.61
C ARG A 728 2.21 -23.25 -17.58
N ALA A 729 1.01 -23.32 -18.15
CA ALA A 729 0.46 -22.28 -19.01
C ALA A 729 0.29 -20.95 -18.24
N ASN A 730 -0.20 -20.99 -17.00
CA ASN A 730 -0.43 -19.80 -16.18
C ASN A 730 0.90 -19.12 -15.80
N GLU A 731 1.94 -19.88 -15.48
CA GLU A 731 3.27 -19.32 -15.23
C GLU A 731 3.93 -18.82 -16.53
N ALA A 732 3.86 -19.57 -17.64
CA ALA A 732 4.34 -19.09 -18.94
C ALA A 732 3.69 -17.76 -19.32
N PHE A 733 2.37 -17.68 -19.15
CA PHE A 733 1.57 -16.49 -19.43
C PHE A 733 1.98 -15.29 -18.55
N TYR A 734 2.15 -15.50 -17.25
CA TYR A 734 2.64 -14.45 -16.35
C TYR A 734 3.98 -13.88 -16.80
N HIS A 735 4.96 -14.74 -17.08
CA HIS A 735 6.29 -14.27 -17.47
C HIS A 735 6.28 -13.57 -18.84
N LEU A 736 5.49 -14.03 -19.80
CA LEU A 736 5.33 -13.32 -21.09
C LEU A 736 4.70 -11.94 -20.93
N LEU A 737 3.71 -11.79 -20.04
CA LEU A 737 3.12 -10.48 -19.77
C LEU A 737 4.12 -9.51 -19.12
N CYS A 738 4.96 -9.99 -18.19
CA CYS A 738 6.04 -9.19 -17.63
C CYS A 738 7.05 -8.73 -18.68
N ALA A 739 7.24 -9.51 -19.76
CA ALA A 739 8.08 -9.16 -20.90
C ALA A 739 7.32 -8.39 -22.02
N ASN A 740 6.02 -8.10 -21.85
CA ASN A 740 5.15 -7.51 -22.89
C ASN A 740 5.10 -8.33 -24.21
N GLU A 741 5.27 -9.65 -24.13
CA GLU A 741 5.33 -10.58 -25.28
C GLU A 741 3.99 -11.30 -25.50
N LEU A 742 3.01 -10.62 -26.11
CA LEU A 742 1.64 -11.14 -26.27
C LEU A 742 1.48 -12.19 -27.39
N GLY A 743 2.37 -12.18 -28.39
CA GLY A 743 2.21 -13.03 -29.60
C GLY A 743 2.60 -14.50 -29.42
N ALA A 744 3.24 -14.88 -28.30
CA ALA A 744 3.86 -16.20 -28.13
C ALA A 744 2.93 -17.26 -27.48
N MET A 745 1.61 -17.09 -27.56
CA MET A 745 0.66 -17.84 -26.71
C MET A 745 -0.34 -18.73 -27.46
N GLU A 746 -0.46 -18.60 -28.78
CA GLU A 746 -1.59 -19.18 -29.55
C GLU A 746 -1.73 -20.71 -29.40
N GLU A 747 -0.61 -21.45 -29.32
CA GLU A 747 -0.62 -22.91 -29.30
C GLU A 747 -1.19 -23.53 -28.00
N TRP A 748 -1.13 -22.81 -26.88
CA TRP A 748 -1.42 -23.36 -25.55
C TRP A 748 -2.41 -22.50 -24.74
N ILE A 749 -2.88 -21.37 -25.28
CA ILE A 749 -3.86 -20.49 -24.63
C ILE A 749 -5.15 -21.22 -24.24
N GLY A 750 -5.52 -22.29 -24.96
CA GLY A 750 -6.67 -23.13 -24.65
C GLY A 750 -6.62 -23.76 -23.25
N HIS A 751 -5.42 -23.94 -22.68
CA HIS A 751 -5.28 -24.38 -21.29
C HIS A 751 -5.64 -23.29 -20.27
N LEU A 752 -5.82 -22.03 -20.67
CA LEU A 752 -6.21 -20.90 -19.83
C LEU A 752 -7.65 -20.43 -20.09
N THR A 753 -8.17 -20.64 -21.30
CA THR A 753 -9.50 -20.20 -21.73
C THR A 753 -10.61 -20.58 -20.75
N GLY A 754 -11.34 -19.59 -20.26
CA GLY A 754 -12.52 -19.80 -19.40
C GLY A 754 -12.19 -20.19 -17.96
N LYS A 755 -10.90 -20.38 -17.63
CA LYS A 755 -10.47 -20.66 -16.26
C LYS A 755 -10.32 -19.35 -15.52
N GLU A 756 -10.92 -19.24 -14.33
CA GLU A 756 -10.72 -18.09 -13.46
C GLU A 756 -9.24 -17.99 -13.07
N ILE A 757 -8.59 -16.94 -13.56
CA ILE A 757 -7.20 -16.56 -13.28
C ILE A 757 -7.26 -15.13 -12.71
N GLY A 758 -7.27 -15.01 -11.39
CA GLY A 758 -7.63 -13.77 -10.70
C GLY A 758 -6.75 -12.58 -11.06
N TRP A 759 -5.46 -12.81 -11.23
CA TRP A 759 -4.49 -11.75 -11.52
C TRP A 759 -4.56 -11.22 -12.96
N SER A 760 -5.02 -12.03 -13.92
CA SER A 760 -4.81 -11.71 -15.34
C SER A 760 -5.83 -10.77 -15.95
N ASN A 761 -7.05 -10.70 -15.40
CA ASN A 761 -8.06 -9.75 -15.86
C ASN A 761 -7.58 -8.31 -15.60
N GLU A 762 -7.22 -8.00 -14.34
CA GLU A 762 -6.67 -6.69 -13.95
C GLU A 762 -5.41 -6.33 -14.73
N ALA A 763 -4.50 -7.28 -14.92
CA ALA A 763 -3.27 -7.11 -15.66
C ALA A 763 -3.49 -6.72 -17.12
N LEU A 764 -4.37 -7.45 -17.82
CA LEU A 764 -4.65 -7.17 -19.23
C LEU A 764 -5.39 -5.84 -19.39
N TRP A 765 -6.27 -5.45 -18.45
CA TRP A 765 -6.86 -4.11 -18.45
C TRP A 765 -5.82 -3.01 -18.26
N ALA A 766 -4.88 -3.19 -17.34
CA ALA A 766 -3.80 -2.23 -17.12
C ALA A 766 -2.95 -2.04 -18.38
N ILE A 767 -2.61 -3.14 -19.07
CA ILE A 767 -1.89 -3.09 -20.35
C ILE A 767 -2.74 -2.39 -21.41
N TYR A 768 -4.03 -2.72 -21.54
CA TYR A 768 -4.93 -2.07 -22.50
C TYR A 768 -5.01 -0.55 -22.28
N HIS A 769 -5.27 -0.11 -21.04
CA HIS A 769 -5.39 1.31 -20.71
C HIS A 769 -4.10 2.06 -21.01
N ARG A 770 -2.96 1.48 -20.67
CA ARG A 770 -1.65 2.04 -21.01
C ARG A 770 -1.43 2.17 -22.52
N ARG A 771 -1.69 1.12 -23.31
CA ARG A 771 -1.55 1.19 -24.78
C ARG A 771 -2.44 2.30 -25.36
N ARG A 772 -3.66 2.42 -24.84
CA ARG A 772 -4.61 3.46 -25.24
C ARG A 772 -4.14 4.86 -24.85
N ASP A 773 -3.78 5.06 -23.60
CA ASP A 773 -3.40 6.38 -23.05
C ASP A 773 -2.02 6.84 -23.58
N GLY A 774 -1.14 5.90 -23.94
CA GLY A 774 0.11 6.13 -24.65
C GLY A 774 -0.05 6.39 -26.16
N GLY A 775 -1.27 6.34 -26.69
CA GLY A 775 -1.55 6.61 -28.10
C GLY A 775 -1.07 5.52 -29.07
N GLU A 776 -0.90 4.27 -28.61
CA GLU A 776 -0.58 3.15 -29.50
C GLU A 776 -1.71 2.88 -30.51
N SER A 777 -1.36 2.24 -31.63
CA SER A 777 -2.31 1.93 -32.69
C SER A 777 -3.49 1.08 -32.19
N ILE A 778 -4.67 1.25 -32.80
CA ILE A 778 -5.86 0.46 -32.45
C ILE A 778 -5.62 -1.04 -32.64
N ALA A 779 -4.78 -1.44 -33.60
CA ALA A 779 -4.36 -2.83 -33.78
C ALA A 779 -3.63 -3.39 -32.55
N ARG A 780 -2.70 -2.61 -31.96
CA ARG A 780 -2.00 -2.97 -30.72
C ARG A 780 -2.94 -3.05 -29.52
N GLN A 781 -3.95 -2.18 -29.47
CA GLN A 781 -4.98 -2.24 -28.42
C GLN A 781 -5.88 -3.49 -28.59
N GLN A 782 -6.22 -3.83 -29.84
CA GLN A 782 -7.01 -5.00 -30.18
C GLN A 782 -6.35 -6.31 -29.75
N GLU A 783 -5.03 -6.45 -29.93
CA GLU A 783 -4.27 -7.65 -29.51
C GLU A 783 -4.53 -8.00 -28.03
N VAL A 784 -4.47 -7.01 -27.14
CA VAL A 784 -4.67 -7.18 -25.69
C VAL A 784 -6.11 -7.56 -25.39
N LEU A 785 -7.07 -6.87 -26.02
CA LEU A 785 -8.49 -7.12 -25.81
C LEU A 785 -8.90 -8.52 -26.32
N GLN A 786 -8.32 -8.97 -27.43
CA GLN A 786 -8.56 -10.31 -27.96
C GLN A 786 -8.05 -11.37 -26.98
N LEU A 787 -6.85 -11.19 -26.43
CA LEU A 787 -6.29 -12.08 -25.42
C LEU A 787 -7.15 -12.09 -24.14
N LEU A 788 -7.60 -10.91 -23.71
CA LEU A 788 -8.46 -10.75 -22.54
C LEU A 788 -9.78 -11.49 -22.70
N VAL A 789 -10.45 -11.37 -23.85
CA VAL A 789 -11.69 -12.11 -24.14
C VAL A 789 -11.46 -13.62 -24.28
N ASN A 790 -10.32 -14.05 -24.85
CA ASN A 790 -9.98 -15.47 -24.96
C ASN A 790 -9.79 -16.14 -23.59
N ILE A 791 -9.19 -15.42 -22.62
CA ILE A 791 -8.98 -15.94 -21.27
C ILE A 791 -10.22 -15.76 -20.40
N HIS A 792 -10.85 -14.58 -20.46
CA HIS A 792 -12.01 -14.18 -19.67
C HIS A 792 -13.25 -13.96 -20.58
N PRO A 793 -13.88 -15.03 -21.09
CA PRO A 793 -14.96 -14.93 -22.07
C PRO A 793 -16.24 -14.27 -21.53
N ARG A 794 -16.34 -14.08 -20.22
CA ARG A 794 -17.45 -13.40 -19.54
C ARG A 794 -17.19 -11.92 -19.25
N GLU A 795 -16.02 -11.39 -19.63
CA GLU A 795 -15.68 -9.98 -19.43
C GLU A 795 -16.37 -9.10 -20.49
N HIS A 796 -17.62 -8.74 -20.21
CA HIS A 796 -18.50 -8.02 -21.14
C HIS A 796 -17.96 -6.64 -21.54
N LYS A 797 -17.18 -5.96 -20.69
CA LYS A 797 -16.57 -4.67 -21.05
C LYS A 797 -15.50 -4.85 -22.12
N ALA A 798 -14.67 -5.89 -22.01
CA ALA A 798 -13.62 -6.16 -22.99
C ALA A 798 -14.22 -6.57 -24.33
N LEU A 799 -15.30 -7.35 -24.33
CA LEU A 799 -16.08 -7.66 -25.54
C LEU A 799 -16.57 -6.38 -26.23
N ARG A 800 -17.12 -5.40 -25.49
CA ARG A 800 -17.52 -4.11 -26.08
C ARG A 800 -16.33 -3.38 -26.71
N PHE A 801 -15.25 -3.18 -25.96
CA PHE A 801 -14.09 -2.44 -26.48
C PHE A 801 -13.40 -3.18 -27.64
N LEU A 802 -13.38 -4.51 -27.62
CA LEU A 802 -12.89 -5.34 -28.73
C LEU A 802 -13.71 -5.09 -29.99
N GLY A 803 -15.04 -5.07 -29.88
CA GLY A 803 -15.92 -4.74 -31.00
C GLY A 803 -15.67 -3.35 -31.56
N GLU A 804 -15.40 -2.35 -30.70
CA GLU A 804 -15.05 -1.00 -31.14
C GLU A 804 -13.71 -0.96 -31.89
N CYS A 805 -12.68 -1.66 -31.39
CA CYS A 805 -11.41 -1.78 -32.07
C CYS A 805 -11.56 -2.48 -33.43
N LEU A 806 -12.31 -3.60 -33.49
CA LEU A 806 -12.55 -4.37 -34.72
C LEU A 806 -13.28 -3.56 -35.78
N ARG A 807 -14.21 -2.67 -35.41
CA ARG A 807 -14.85 -1.77 -36.37
C ARG A 807 -13.85 -0.84 -37.05
N VAL A 808 -12.86 -0.36 -36.30
CA VAL A 808 -11.84 0.55 -36.83
C VAL A 808 -10.81 -0.19 -37.67
N THR A 809 -10.39 -1.40 -37.27
CA THR A 809 -9.33 -2.17 -37.94
C THR A 809 -9.83 -3.04 -39.09
N SER A 810 -11.04 -3.59 -38.98
CA SER A 810 -11.65 -4.53 -39.93
C SER A 810 -12.89 -3.98 -40.64
N GLY A 811 -13.33 -2.77 -40.28
CA GLY A 811 -14.45 -2.06 -40.89
C GLY A 811 -15.76 -2.17 -40.09
N ASP A 812 -16.60 -1.15 -40.21
CA ASP A 812 -17.83 -1.00 -39.42
C ASP A 812 -18.85 -2.15 -39.55
N ALA A 813 -18.80 -2.87 -40.67
CA ALA A 813 -19.71 -3.97 -40.98
C ALA A 813 -19.15 -5.37 -40.64
N CYS A 814 -17.97 -5.47 -40.05
CA CYS A 814 -17.27 -6.72 -39.72
C CYS A 814 -18.10 -7.67 -38.82
N ASP A 815 -18.05 -8.98 -39.10
CA ASP A 815 -18.80 -10.02 -38.37
C ASP A 815 -18.26 -10.24 -36.96
N GLU A 816 -16.95 -10.15 -36.77
CA GLU A 816 -16.29 -10.31 -35.49
C GLU A 816 -16.69 -9.20 -34.50
N ALA A 817 -16.80 -7.95 -34.97
CA ALA A 817 -17.30 -6.85 -34.16
C ALA A 817 -18.75 -7.06 -33.73
N LEU A 818 -19.60 -7.55 -34.65
CA LEU A 818 -21.00 -7.86 -34.35
C LEU A 818 -21.11 -8.94 -33.27
N GLN A 819 -20.37 -10.04 -33.43
CA GLN A 819 -20.35 -11.14 -32.46
C GLN A 819 -19.88 -10.66 -31.08
N ALA A 820 -18.90 -9.76 -31.02
CA ALA A 820 -18.41 -9.20 -29.77
C ALA A 820 -19.50 -8.36 -29.06
N PHE A 821 -20.22 -7.51 -29.79
CA PHE A 821 -21.33 -6.72 -29.23
C PHE A 821 -22.53 -7.58 -28.81
N GLU A 822 -22.87 -8.61 -29.60
CA GLU A 822 -23.92 -9.57 -29.24
C GLU A 822 -23.58 -10.26 -27.92
N ARG A 823 -22.35 -10.78 -27.77
CA ARG A 823 -21.92 -11.44 -26.53
C ARG A 823 -21.90 -10.48 -25.33
N ALA A 824 -21.47 -9.24 -25.53
CA ALA A 824 -21.48 -8.22 -24.47
C ALA A 824 -22.92 -7.93 -23.99
N LEU A 825 -23.88 -7.83 -24.93
CA LEU A 825 -25.29 -7.62 -24.62
C LEU A 825 -25.92 -8.85 -23.94
N GLU A 826 -25.57 -10.07 -24.37
CA GLU A 826 -26.04 -11.31 -23.73
C GLU A 826 -25.60 -11.40 -22.26
N LEU A 827 -24.36 -11.03 -21.96
CA LEU A 827 -23.80 -11.07 -20.61
C LEU A 827 -24.38 -9.98 -19.70
N HIS A 828 -24.70 -8.80 -20.27
CA HIS A 828 -25.24 -7.69 -19.49
C HIS A 828 -26.34 -6.93 -20.29
N PRO A 829 -27.55 -7.49 -20.35
CA PRO A 829 -28.60 -7.04 -21.27
C PRO A 829 -29.23 -5.68 -20.92
N GLY A 830 -29.03 -5.20 -19.69
CA GLY A 830 -29.62 -3.96 -19.20
C GLY A 830 -28.83 -2.68 -19.48
N PHE A 831 -27.68 -2.74 -20.16
CA PHE A 831 -26.78 -1.59 -20.29
C PHE A 831 -26.88 -0.94 -21.67
N PRO A 832 -27.40 0.29 -21.77
CA PRO A 832 -27.70 0.93 -23.05
C PRO A 832 -26.54 1.00 -24.06
N PRO A 833 -25.28 1.29 -23.66
CA PRO A 833 -24.17 1.34 -24.61
C PRO A 833 -23.94 0.03 -25.39
N TYR A 834 -24.33 -1.13 -24.85
CA TYR A 834 -24.17 -2.42 -25.55
C TYR A 834 -25.19 -2.57 -26.66
N LEU A 835 -26.44 -2.19 -26.39
CA LEU A 835 -27.50 -2.19 -27.40
C LEU A 835 -27.23 -1.13 -28.48
N ALA A 836 -26.72 0.04 -28.09
CA ALA A 836 -26.32 1.09 -29.01
C ALA A 836 -25.20 0.64 -29.97
N ASN A 837 -24.14 0.01 -29.46
CA ASN A 837 -23.04 -0.45 -30.29
C ASN A 837 -23.46 -1.56 -31.27
N LEU A 838 -24.30 -2.50 -30.81
CA LEU A 838 -24.92 -3.51 -31.67
C LEU A 838 -25.77 -2.85 -32.77
N GLY A 839 -26.59 -1.86 -32.43
CA GLY A 839 -27.42 -1.12 -33.37
C GLY A 839 -26.60 -0.37 -34.41
N LYS A 840 -25.55 0.34 -34.01
CA LYS A 840 -24.64 1.01 -34.95
C LYS A 840 -23.95 0.01 -35.90
N ALA A 841 -23.47 -1.12 -35.39
CA ALA A 841 -22.81 -2.13 -36.22
C ALA A 841 -23.77 -2.76 -37.25
N LEU A 842 -25.02 -3.00 -36.86
CA LEU A 842 -26.07 -3.49 -37.76
C LEU A 842 -26.50 -2.42 -38.78
N LEU A 843 -26.66 -1.17 -38.35
CA LEU A 843 -27.00 -0.06 -39.24
C LEU A 843 -25.96 0.12 -40.36
N SER A 844 -24.67 -0.04 -40.05
CA SER A 844 -23.58 0.01 -41.03
C SER A 844 -23.64 -1.08 -42.11
N ARG A 845 -24.47 -2.12 -41.93
CA ARG A 845 -24.75 -3.15 -42.97
C ARG A 845 -25.89 -2.76 -43.92
N GLY A 846 -26.37 -1.52 -43.84
CA GLY A 846 -27.44 -1.01 -44.67
C GLY A 846 -28.82 -1.51 -44.25
N LYS A 847 -29.79 -1.42 -45.17
CA LYS A 847 -31.20 -1.73 -44.91
C LYS A 847 -31.44 -3.10 -44.26
N PRO A 848 -30.82 -4.22 -44.70
CA PRO A 848 -31.02 -5.52 -44.05
C PRO A 848 -30.56 -5.56 -42.59
N GLY A 849 -29.49 -4.83 -42.26
CA GLY A 849 -28.98 -4.74 -40.90
C GLY A 849 -29.87 -3.86 -40.00
N ALA A 850 -30.37 -2.74 -40.52
CA ALA A 850 -31.38 -1.92 -39.84
C ALA A 850 -32.66 -2.72 -39.54
N GLU A 851 -33.17 -3.50 -40.50
CA GLU A 851 -34.31 -4.41 -40.28
C GLU A 851 -34.01 -5.49 -39.23
N ALA A 852 -32.77 -6.00 -39.18
CA ALA A 852 -32.35 -6.94 -38.15
C ALA A 852 -32.30 -6.30 -36.76
N PHE A 853 -31.78 -5.07 -36.64
CA PHE A 853 -31.75 -4.35 -35.37
C PHE A 853 -33.16 -4.05 -34.85
N LEU A 854 -34.04 -3.51 -35.69
CA LEU A 854 -35.42 -3.16 -35.28
C LEU A 854 -36.20 -4.38 -34.75
N ARG A 855 -36.09 -5.53 -35.41
CA ARG A 855 -36.70 -6.78 -34.94
C ARG A 855 -36.18 -7.21 -33.57
N ARG A 856 -34.87 -7.10 -33.33
CA ARG A 856 -34.23 -7.45 -32.06
C ARG A 856 -34.55 -6.43 -30.96
N PHE A 857 -34.61 -5.16 -31.31
CA PHE A 857 -34.89 -4.05 -30.40
C PHE A 857 -36.26 -4.21 -29.74
N ASP A 858 -37.32 -4.49 -30.51
CA ASP A 858 -38.68 -4.61 -29.98
C ASP A 858 -38.81 -5.75 -28.94
N GLU A 859 -38.08 -6.85 -29.14
CA GLU A 859 -38.04 -7.96 -28.18
C GLU A 859 -37.18 -7.62 -26.95
N HIS A 860 -36.03 -6.99 -27.17
CA HIS A 860 -35.09 -6.63 -26.10
C HIS A 860 -35.68 -5.57 -25.17
N GLN A 861 -36.30 -4.52 -25.71
CA GLN A 861 -36.94 -3.46 -24.92
C GLN A 861 -38.06 -4.00 -24.02
N LYS A 862 -38.84 -4.98 -24.50
CA LYS A 862 -39.90 -5.61 -23.69
C LYS A 862 -39.35 -6.34 -22.47
N ARG A 863 -38.18 -6.99 -22.61
CA ARG A 863 -37.54 -7.77 -21.54
C ARG A 863 -36.65 -6.90 -20.64
N HIS A 864 -36.04 -5.86 -21.22
CA HIS A 864 -35.02 -5.01 -20.59
C HIS A 864 -35.27 -3.54 -20.94
N PRO A 865 -36.37 -2.93 -20.43
CA PRO A 865 -36.71 -1.53 -20.76
C PRO A 865 -35.63 -0.52 -20.36
N GLN A 866 -34.84 -0.83 -19.32
CA GLN A 866 -33.71 -0.02 -18.87
C GLN A 866 -32.53 0.05 -19.85
N ALA A 867 -32.50 -0.82 -20.87
CA ALA A 867 -31.44 -0.83 -21.89
C ALA A 867 -31.66 0.22 -22.99
N VAL A 868 -32.75 0.99 -22.93
CA VAL A 868 -33.11 2.01 -23.91
C VAL A 868 -32.99 3.38 -23.28
N ASP A 869 -32.02 4.16 -23.76
CA ASP A 869 -31.86 5.58 -23.49
C ASP A 869 -32.02 6.38 -24.80
N GLY A 870 -31.93 7.71 -24.74
CA GLY A 870 -32.10 8.56 -25.93
C GLY A 870 -31.10 8.27 -27.04
N HIS A 871 -29.89 7.78 -26.72
CA HIS A 871 -28.89 7.41 -27.72
C HIS A 871 -29.27 6.13 -28.46
N VAL A 872 -29.82 5.13 -27.76
CA VAL A 872 -30.38 3.93 -28.40
C VAL A 872 -31.59 4.30 -29.27
N ASP A 873 -32.47 5.18 -28.79
CA ASP A 873 -33.63 5.64 -29.55
C ASP A 873 -33.25 6.42 -30.81
N HIS A 874 -32.17 7.22 -30.77
CA HIS A 874 -31.59 7.84 -31.96
C HIS A 874 -31.16 6.80 -33.00
N ILE A 875 -30.40 5.77 -32.60
CA ILE A 875 -29.94 4.71 -33.51
C ILE A 875 -31.14 3.94 -34.10
N ARG A 876 -32.19 3.73 -33.31
CA ARG A 876 -33.46 3.16 -33.78
C ARG A 876 -34.10 4.06 -34.82
N ALA A 877 -34.14 5.37 -34.61
CA ALA A 877 -34.69 6.33 -35.56
C ALA A 877 -33.91 6.35 -36.90
N ASP A 878 -32.58 6.25 -36.85
CA ASP A 878 -31.74 6.10 -38.03
C ASP A 878 -32.09 4.81 -38.80
N CYS A 879 -32.28 3.70 -38.07
CA CYS A 879 -32.69 2.43 -38.66
C CYS A 879 -34.08 2.54 -39.32
N LEU A 880 -35.06 3.14 -38.66
CA LEU A 880 -36.41 3.35 -39.22
C LEU A 880 -36.38 4.21 -40.48
N SER A 881 -35.55 5.26 -40.49
CA SER A 881 -35.37 6.13 -41.64
C SER A 881 -34.77 5.38 -42.82
N LEU A 882 -33.74 4.56 -42.58
CA LEU A 882 -33.09 3.74 -43.61
C LEU A 882 -34.01 2.66 -44.21
N VAL A 883 -34.93 2.12 -43.41
CA VAL A 883 -35.91 1.10 -43.85
C VAL A 883 -37.07 1.73 -44.64
N GLY A 884 -37.22 3.06 -44.60
CA GLY A 884 -38.25 3.82 -45.32
C GLY A 884 -39.49 4.13 -44.48
N ASN A 885 -39.35 4.12 -43.15
CA ASN A 885 -40.44 4.36 -42.19
C ASN A 885 -40.19 5.62 -41.33
N ALA A 886 -39.67 6.68 -41.97
CA ALA A 886 -39.30 7.93 -41.29
C ALA A 886 -40.50 8.63 -40.60
N HIS A 887 -41.72 8.45 -41.10
CA HIS A 887 -42.94 8.95 -40.48
C HIS A 887 -43.26 8.28 -39.13
N GLU A 888 -42.86 7.03 -38.93
CA GLU A 888 -43.01 6.36 -37.64
C GLU A 888 -42.00 6.89 -36.62
N ALA A 889 -40.75 7.09 -37.05
CA ALA A 889 -39.71 7.71 -36.21
C ALA A 889 -40.10 9.13 -35.76
N SER A 890 -40.64 9.95 -36.68
CA SER A 890 -41.15 11.29 -36.34
C SER A 890 -42.30 11.26 -35.34
N ARG A 891 -43.30 10.39 -35.55
CA ARG A 891 -44.42 10.23 -34.59
C ARG A 891 -43.94 9.87 -33.18
N GLN A 892 -42.96 8.98 -33.07
CA GLN A 892 -42.39 8.58 -31.79
C GLN A 892 -41.63 9.72 -31.10
N ARG A 893 -40.79 10.47 -31.83
CA ARG A 893 -40.11 11.66 -31.29
C ARG A 893 -41.11 12.72 -30.83
N GLN A 894 -42.14 12.99 -31.63
CA GLN A 894 -43.20 13.94 -31.25
C GLN A 894 -43.95 13.50 -29.99
N GLN A 895 -44.19 12.20 -29.82
CA GLN A 895 -44.81 11.66 -28.60
C GLN A 895 -43.90 11.83 -27.37
N ALA A 896 -42.59 11.58 -27.50
CA ALA A 896 -41.61 11.80 -26.44
C ALA A 896 -41.53 13.29 -26.04
N ILE A 897 -41.50 14.20 -27.03
CA ILE A 897 -41.53 15.65 -26.83
C ILE A 897 -42.83 16.10 -26.16
N ALA A 898 -43.97 15.54 -26.58
CA ALA A 898 -45.28 15.81 -25.97
C ALA A 898 -45.37 15.31 -24.52
N SER A 899 -44.59 14.29 -24.18
CA SER A 899 -44.48 13.73 -22.82
C SER A 899 -43.46 14.47 -21.94
N ASP A 900 -43.02 15.66 -22.36
CA ASP A 900 -42.10 16.54 -21.60
C ASP A 900 -40.69 15.95 -21.40
N THR A 901 -40.20 15.16 -22.36
CA THR A 901 -38.80 14.65 -22.31
C THR A 901 -37.79 15.79 -22.19
N ARG A 902 -36.75 15.60 -21.38
CA ARG A 902 -35.63 16.55 -21.21
C ARG A 902 -34.37 16.14 -21.95
N ASP A 903 -34.46 15.16 -22.84
CA ASP A 903 -33.32 14.71 -23.63
C ASP A 903 -33.27 15.52 -24.95
N PRO A 904 -32.21 16.32 -25.20
CA PRO A 904 -32.08 17.17 -26.38
C PRO A 904 -32.14 16.40 -27.69
N VAL A 905 -31.76 15.13 -27.70
CA VAL A 905 -31.68 14.30 -28.91
C VAL A 905 -33.02 14.23 -29.63
N PHE A 906 -34.13 14.09 -28.89
CA PHE A 906 -35.46 14.03 -29.50
C PHE A 906 -35.83 15.33 -30.24
N TYR A 907 -35.47 16.48 -29.67
CA TYR A 907 -35.74 17.80 -30.27
C TYR A 907 -34.86 18.03 -31.49
N ASN A 908 -33.58 17.69 -31.39
CA ASN A 908 -32.61 17.85 -32.45
C ASN A 908 -32.95 16.97 -33.66
N ASP A 909 -33.25 15.70 -33.44
CA ASP A 909 -33.60 14.76 -34.50
C ASP A 909 -34.92 15.13 -35.18
N GLU A 910 -35.90 15.57 -34.41
CA GLU A 910 -37.18 16.01 -34.99
C GLU A 910 -37.03 17.33 -35.72
N ALA A 911 -36.28 18.30 -35.19
CA ALA A 911 -35.98 19.54 -35.90
C ALA A 911 -35.25 19.27 -37.22
N LYS A 912 -34.30 18.32 -37.24
CA LYS A 912 -33.61 17.89 -38.45
C LYS A 912 -34.58 17.26 -39.44
N TYR A 913 -35.44 16.36 -38.98
CA TYR A 913 -36.48 15.76 -39.81
C TYR A 913 -37.39 16.81 -40.45
N GLN A 914 -37.83 17.82 -39.68
CA GLN A 914 -38.64 18.92 -40.20
C GLN A 914 -37.88 19.77 -41.23
N LEU A 915 -36.58 20.04 -40.99
CA LEU A 915 -35.71 20.75 -41.95
C LEU A 915 -35.50 19.99 -43.26
N ASP A 916 -35.37 18.66 -43.19
CA ASP A 916 -35.22 17.78 -44.36
C ASP A 916 -36.51 17.71 -45.19
N HIS A 917 -37.66 18.09 -44.61
CA HIS A 917 -38.97 18.20 -45.27
C HIS A 917 -39.39 19.66 -45.50
N ASP A 918 -38.42 20.59 -45.56
CA ASP A 918 -38.62 22.01 -45.85
C ASP A 918 -39.53 22.76 -44.85
N ASN A 919 -39.68 22.27 -43.62
CA ASN A 919 -40.47 22.88 -42.56
C ASN A 919 -39.59 23.58 -41.49
N ALA A 920 -38.83 24.58 -41.93
CA ALA A 920 -37.95 25.37 -41.05
C ALA A 920 -38.67 26.10 -39.88
N PRO A 921 -39.92 26.59 -40.01
CA PRO A 921 -40.63 27.19 -38.87
C PRO A 921 -40.90 26.21 -37.73
N GLU A 922 -41.29 24.97 -38.04
CA GLU A 922 -41.54 23.96 -37.01
C GLU A 922 -40.23 23.48 -36.38
N ALA A 923 -39.16 23.33 -37.16
CA ALA A 923 -37.83 23.03 -36.65
C ALA A 923 -37.37 24.07 -35.62
N LEU A 924 -37.58 25.36 -35.91
CA LEU A 924 -37.24 26.44 -34.99
C LEU A 924 -38.08 26.37 -33.71
N ARG A 925 -39.39 26.12 -33.83
CA ARG A 925 -40.30 25.97 -32.67
C ARG A 925 -39.83 24.86 -31.73
N LEU A 926 -39.37 23.73 -32.27
CA LEU A 926 -38.88 22.59 -31.50
C LEU A 926 -37.57 22.91 -30.76
N LEU A 927 -36.65 23.63 -31.41
CA LEU A 927 -35.38 24.04 -30.81
C LEU A 927 -35.57 25.14 -29.75
N ASP A 928 -36.49 26.09 -29.99
CA ASP A 928 -36.90 27.06 -28.97
C ASP A 928 -37.53 26.36 -27.76
N LEU A 929 -38.39 25.35 -28.00
CA LEU A 929 -38.99 24.55 -26.92
C LEU A 929 -37.94 23.79 -26.10
N ALA A 930 -36.87 23.29 -26.72
CA ALA A 930 -35.75 22.68 -26.01
C ALA A 930 -35.00 23.70 -25.12
N GLY A 931 -34.85 24.93 -25.61
CA GLY A 931 -34.28 26.05 -24.85
C GLY A 931 -35.15 26.45 -23.65
N ASP A 932 -36.46 26.62 -23.87
CA ASP A 932 -37.43 26.95 -22.83
C ASP A 932 -37.48 25.89 -21.72
N ARG A 933 -37.31 24.62 -22.11
CA ARG A 933 -37.22 23.47 -21.18
C ARG A 933 -35.84 23.31 -20.53
N GLN A 934 -34.87 24.18 -20.84
CA GLN A 934 -33.50 24.13 -20.36
C GLN A 934 -32.80 22.79 -20.62
N CYS A 935 -33.12 22.15 -21.75
CA CYS A 935 -32.51 20.90 -22.17
C CYS A 935 -31.69 21.01 -23.46
N ALA A 936 -31.61 22.19 -24.08
CA ALA A 936 -30.78 22.45 -25.25
C ALA A 936 -29.28 22.27 -24.94
N ASP A 937 -28.57 21.64 -25.87
CA ASP A 937 -27.12 21.49 -25.89
C ASP A 937 -26.48 22.31 -27.03
N ASP A 938 -25.15 22.30 -27.12
CA ASP A 938 -24.42 23.03 -28.16
C ASP A 938 -24.81 22.61 -29.59
N TYR A 939 -25.25 21.36 -29.78
CA TYR A 939 -25.76 20.88 -31.07
C TYR A 939 -27.14 21.48 -31.37
N SER A 940 -28.02 21.54 -30.37
CA SER A 940 -29.34 22.19 -30.44
C SER A 940 -29.18 23.67 -30.83
N ASP A 941 -28.24 24.37 -30.21
CA ASP A 941 -27.98 25.78 -30.50
C ASP A 941 -27.38 25.98 -31.89
N ALA A 942 -26.46 25.13 -32.32
CA ALA A 942 -25.92 25.16 -33.69
C ALA A 942 -27.02 24.91 -34.74
N MET A 943 -27.88 23.92 -34.52
CA MET A 943 -29.04 23.66 -35.37
C MET A 943 -30.03 24.82 -35.39
N ARG A 944 -30.24 25.49 -34.25
CA ARG A 944 -31.13 26.65 -34.12
C ARG A 944 -30.60 27.83 -34.93
N ILE A 945 -29.31 28.11 -34.81
CA ILE A 945 -28.58 29.11 -35.60
C ILE A 945 -28.72 28.80 -37.09
N HIS A 946 -28.48 27.56 -37.51
CA HIS A 946 -28.64 27.15 -38.91
C HIS A 946 -30.09 27.31 -39.42
N THR A 947 -31.06 26.98 -38.58
CA THR A 947 -32.49 27.13 -38.91
C THR A 947 -32.88 28.59 -39.11
N LEU A 948 -32.36 29.50 -38.27
CA LEU A 948 -32.57 30.95 -38.41
C LEU A 948 -31.98 31.47 -39.73
N GLU A 949 -30.82 30.98 -40.15
CA GLU A 949 -30.23 31.34 -41.44
C GLU A 949 -31.09 30.89 -42.62
N ARG A 950 -31.62 29.66 -42.58
CA ARG A 950 -32.57 29.16 -43.60
C ARG A 950 -33.85 30.00 -43.68
N LEU A 951 -34.28 30.59 -42.56
CA LEU A 951 -35.43 31.50 -42.49
C LEU A 951 -35.10 32.95 -42.89
N GLY A 952 -33.87 33.24 -43.34
CA GLY A 952 -33.44 34.59 -43.70
C GLY A 952 -33.17 35.51 -42.51
N ARG A 953 -33.12 34.97 -41.29
CA ARG A 953 -32.90 35.70 -40.01
C ARG A 953 -31.41 35.71 -39.64
N GLY A 954 -30.55 35.98 -40.62
CA GLY A 954 -29.09 35.99 -40.47
C GLY A 954 -28.54 36.90 -39.36
N PRO A 955 -29.08 38.11 -39.14
CA PRO A 955 -28.65 38.97 -38.03
C PRO A 955 -28.89 38.36 -36.66
N GLU A 956 -30.01 37.64 -36.47
CA GLU A 956 -30.32 36.98 -35.20
C GLU A 956 -29.42 35.77 -34.96
N ALA A 957 -29.10 35.02 -36.03
CA ALA A 957 -28.13 33.93 -35.99
C ALA A 957 -26.72 34.43 -35.59
N SER A 958 -26.31 35.61 -36.09
CA SER A 958 -25.03 36.24 -35.74
C SER A 958 -24.97 36.65 -34.27
N VAL A 959 -26.04 37.25 -33.72
CA VAL A 959 -26.11 37.60 -32.29
C VAL A 959 -25.94 36.36 -31.40
N LEU A 960 -26.56 35.24 -31.77
CA LEU A 960 -26.46 33.99 -31.01
C LEU A 960 -25.07 33.36 -31.08
N ARG A 961 -24.43 33.37 -32.27
CA ARG A 961 -23.03 32.92 -32.41
C ARG A 961 -22.08 33.75 -31.57
N MET A 962 -22.20 35.08 -31.63
CA MET A 962 -21.39 35.99 -30.83
C MET A 962 -21.59 35.77 -29.34
N ALA A 963 -22.83 35.58 -28.87
CA ALA A 963 -23.09 35.26 -27.47
C ALA A 963 -22.40 33.96 -27.01
N LYS A 964 -22.36 32.92 -27.86
CA LYS A 964 -21.67 31.66 -27.57
C LYS A 964 -20.15 31.81 -27.57
N ILE A 965 -19.62 32.60 -28.49
CA ILE A 965 -18.19 32.92 -28.57
C ILE A 965 -17.76 33.73 -27.35
N ASP A 966 -18.52 34.75 -26.97
CA ASP A 966 -18.24 35.61 -25.81
C ASP A 966 -18.31 34.83 -24.49
N ALA A 967 -19.22 33.86 -24.40
CA ALA A 967 -19.31 32.92 -23.27
C ALA A 967 -18.18 31.88 -23.21
N GLY A 968 -17.26 31.87 -24.19
CA GLY A 968 -16.08 31.00 -24.18
C GLY A 968 -16.29 29.59 -24.75
N SER A 969 -17.28 29.37 -25.62
CA SER A 969 -17.50 28.07 -26.25
C SER A 969 -16.24 27.56 -26.97
N SER A 970 -15.97 26.25 -26.84
CA SER A 970 -14.86 25.57 -27.52
C SER A 970 -15.24 24.96 -28.87
N ASN A 971 -16.48 25.16 -29.32
CA ASN A 971 -16.97 24.56 -30.56
C ASN A 971 -16.51 25.39 -31.78
N PRO A 972 -15.67 24.84 -32.69
CA PRO A 972 -15.11 25.58 -33.82
C PRO A 972 -16.18 26.09 -34.81
N VAL A 973 -17.34 25.43 -34.86
CA VAL A 973 -18.44 25.77 -35.79
C VAL A 973 -18.93 27.20 -35.59
N PHE A 974 -19.05 27.66 -34.34
CA PHE A 974 -19.54 29.02 -34.06
C PHE A 974 -18.60 30.08 -34.61
N TYR A 975 -17.28 29.88 -34.47
CA TYR A 975 -16.26 30.80 -34.97
C TYR A 975 -16.19 30.80 -36.49
N ALA A 976 -16.19 29.62 -37.11
CA ALA A 976 -16.10 29.48 -38.57
C ALA A 976 -17.34 30.09 -39.27
N ASP A 977 -18.53 29.81 -38.77
CA ASP A 977 -19.78 30.28 -39.37
C ASP A 977 -19.96 31.80 -39.19
N GLU A 978 -19.55 32.36 -38.06
CA GLU A 978 -19.59 33.81 -37.84
C GLU A 978 -18.54 34.54 -38.68
N ALA A 979 -17.32 34.00 -38.79
CA ALA A 979 -16.30 34.54 -39.69
C ALA A 979 -16.80 34.55 -41.14
N ARG A 980 -17.47 33.48 -41.59
CA ARG A 980 -18.09 33.43 -42.91
C ARG A 980 -19.22 34.46 -43.05
N HIS A 981 -20.06 34.64 -42.03
CA HIS A 981 -21.12 35.66 -42.04
C HIS A 981 -20.55 37.08 -42.18
N GLN A 982 -19.52 37.43 -41.39
CA GLN A 982 -18.85 38.72 -41.47
C GLN A 982 -18.12 38.93 -42.81
N MET A 983 -17.52 37.87 -43.35
CA MET A 983 -16.94 37.90 -44.70
C MET A 983 -17.98 38.22 -45.78
N VAL A 984 -19.20 37.67 -45.68
CA VAL A 984 -20.30 37.97 -46.61
C VAL A 984 -20.78 39.41 -46.47
N GLN A 985 -20.75 39.98 -45.26
CA GLN A 985 -21.07 41.40 -45.00
C GLN A 985 -19.93 42.37 -45.37
N GLY A 986 -18.77 41.85 -45.85
CA GLY A 986 -17.61 42.66 -46.24
C GLY A 986 -16.67 43.04 -45.10
N ASN A 987 -16.91 42.58 -43.86
CA ASN A 987 -16.01 42.79 -42.72
C ASN A 987 -14.91 41.72 -42.68
N LEU A 988 -13.94 41.83 -43.59
CA LEU A 988 -12.85 40.86 -43.71
C LEU A 988 -11.89 40.86 -42.50
N SER A 989 -11.68 42.02 -41.87
CA SER A 989 -10.83 42.12 -40.67
C SER A 989 -11.46 41.42 -39.47
N GLY A 990 -12.74 41.71 -39.17
CA GLY A 990 -13.45 41.07 -38.06
C GLY A 990 -13.59 39.56 -38.23
N ALA A 991 -13.78 39.09 -39.48
CA ALA A 991 -13.80 37.67 -39.79
C ALA A 991 -12.45 36.98 -39.50
N LEU A 992 -11.33 37.64 -39.77
CA LEU A 992 -10.00 37.10 -39.50
C LEU A 992 -9.67 37.09 -37.99
N ASP A 993 -10.11 38.12 -37.27
CA ASP A 993 -9.94 38.23 -35.82
C ASP A 993 -10.68 37.12 -35.08
N LEU A 994 -11.90 36.77 -35.52
CA LEU A 994 -12.65 35.64 -34.97
C LEU A 994 -11.93 34.29 -35.16
N LEU A 995 -11.28 34.09 -36.31
CA LEU A 995 -10.51 32.88 -36.57
C LEU A 995 -9.21 32.85 -35.74
N ASN A 996 -8.53 33.98 -35.56
CA ASN A 996 -7.39 34.04 -34.66
C ASN A 996 -7.80 33.73 -33.21
N LEU A 997 -8.94 34.26 -32.76
CA LEU A 997 -9.49 33.96 -31.45
C LEU A 997 -9.81 32.46 -31.27
N ALA A 998 -10.35 31.81 -32.32
CA ALA A 998 -10.59 30.38 -32.33
C ALA A 998 -9.29 29.57 -32.19
N HIS A 999 -8.23 30.00 -32.86
CA HIS A 999 -6.90 29.39 -32.77
C HIS A 999 -6.29 29.54 -31.37
N ASP A 1000 -6.32 30.75 -30.80
CA ASP A 1000 -5.79 31.06 -29.47
C ASP A 1000 -6.52 30.27 -28.36
N ARG A 1001 -7.81 29.97 -28.56
CA ARG A 1001 -8.64 29.16 -27.65
C ARG A 1001 -8.60 27.66 -27.94
N GLN A 1002 -7.68 27.18 -28.79
CA GLN A 1002 -7.60 25.76 -29.19
C GLN A 1002 -8.92 25.19 -29.76
N SER A 1003 -9.77 26.06 -30.30
CA SER A 1003 -11.11 25.75 -30.81
C SER A 1003 -11.11 25.84 -32.34
N TRP A 1004 -10.22 25.06 -32.97
CA TRP A 1004 -9.87 25.14 -34.39
C TRP A 1004 -10.09 23.80 -35.10
N ASP A 1005 -10.64 23.83 -36.31
CA ASP A 1005 -10.77 22.64 -37.18
C ASP A 1005 -10.41 22.94 -38.64
N ASN A 1006 -10.51 21.92 -39.50
CA ASN A 1006 -10.25 22.06 -40.94
C ASN A 1006 -11.22 23.04 -41.62
N TYR A 1007 -12.41 23.26 -41.06
CA TYR A 1007 -13.39 24.18 -41.63
C TYR A 1007 -13.00 25.64 -41.38
N CYS A 1008 -12.51 25.96 -40.18
CA CYS A 1008 -11.88 27.25 -39.87
C CYS A 1008 -10.75 27.58 -40.86
N GLU A 1009 -9.91 26.60 -41.20
CA GLU A 1009 -8.80 26.75 -42.15
C GLU A 1009 -9.29 27.09 -43.57
N VAL A 1010 -10.37 26.46 -44.03
CA VAL A 1010 -10.98 26.75 -45.34
C VAL A 1010 -11.50 28.18 -45.40
N ILE A 1011 -12.23 28.62 -44.37
CA ILE A 1011 -12.76 30.00 -44.33
C ILE A 1011 -11.62 31.02 -44.25
N ARG A 1012 -10.55 30.74 -43.48
CA ARG A 1012 -9.35 31.59 -43.41
C ARG A 1012 -8.74 31.82 -44.79
N ARG A 1013 -8.59 30.75 -45.58
CA ARG A 1013 -8.06 30.83 -46.95
C ARG A 1013 -8.96 31.65 -47.86
N GLN A 1014 -10.27 31.45 -47.80
CA GLN A 1014 -11.24 32.23 -48.59
C GLN A 1014 -11.18 33.73 -48.26
N ILE A 1015 -11.04 34.09 -46.98
CA ILE A 1015 -10.88 35.48 -46.56
C ILE A 1015 -9.58 36.05 -47.12
N GLN A 1016 -8.46 35.32 -46.99
CA GLN A 1016 -7.15 35.77 -47.51
C GLN A 1016 -7.13 35.94 -49.04
N GLU A 1017 -7.83 35.08 -49.77
CA GLU A 1017 -7.99 35.20 -51.23
C GLU A 1017 -8.81 36.45 -51.60
N LYS A 1018 -9.92 36.72 -50.90
CA LYS A 1018 -10.72 37.94 -51.11
C LYS A 1018 -9.96 39.22 -50.75
N THR A 1019 -9.17 39.21 -49.68
CA THR A 1019 -8.33 40.35 -49.29
C THR A 1019 -7.27 40.66 -50.35
N ARG A 1020 -6.73 39.64 -51.04
CA ARG A 1020 -5.78 39.81 -52.16
C ARG A 1020 -6.40 40.27 -53.47
N GLN A 1021 -7.71 40.03 -53.66
CA GLN A 1021 -8.44 40.47 -54.86
C GLN A 1021 -9.00 41.90 -54.74
N GLY A 1022 -9.11 42.43 -53.51
CA GLY A 1022 -9.57 43.78 -53.22
C GLY A 1022 -8.46 44.82 -52.96
N SER A 1023 -7.19 44.40 -53.01
CA SER A 1023 -5.99 45.22 -52.78
C SER A 1023 -5.31 45.66 -54.07
#